data_AF-A0A7S1N8W7-F1
#
_entry.id   AF-A0A7S1N8W7-F1
#
_cell.length_a   1.000
_cell.length_b   1.000
_cell.length_c   1.000
_cell.angle_alpha   90.00
_cell.angle_beta   90.00
_cell.angle_gamma   90.00
#
_symmetry.space_group_name_H-M   'P 1'
#
loop_
_entity.id
_entity.type
_entity.pdbx_description
1 polymer ?
#
loop_
_entity_poly.entity_id
_entity_poly.type
_entity_poly.pdbx_seq_one_letter_code
_entity_poly.pdbx_strand_id
1 'polypeptide(L)'
;QGQVSAQQTNEQRLAELADLLENSTKQADDELAKNAELKQEVSALQLDIKKLEELKEQFELAKEAKAAEEQRTETLQKQLNDERAQLEAFRQEASALKNQLSQQAIKIADLQGQVSAQRTNEQQKLDATLKAALKEVDNLKKQLQNSSDAYSALEEQTKVVYTRLNKQMENLQKSNERADARTKAAEKRLQDQEAEQQAKVERVEKKLTTSDANLKASQHEVNKWKAKAQDLKRSADDFAAQTQYLSNSYAALMEDLKECQKKEQDARKKEQDARKKEEDARKKEQDAQKKKDDAQKKEEDARKEEATQRQRADELRKMFEELRAECDPLPAMAAKAQAAADEWKAKAERCQAEVEELKRQLAASRAEAPAAVASTEQASTGPAPTKPSLTDAESTSPGPAETPAGRKRARPEGPAGDASSSPDRADADARSPKRPRPPQLQKPGPVIALSGFSSKLEDAHKYSRKACSYLQSMIQDLGGTVIGGGTQTGLDATVTHVVAKPHKITPNVLVAALTGRWIMSADWVQASTQARCWVEESGYGHRCEGTSLQGKKIHITPGFERVFEHIKDHIARIRAVFVDYGSAQLVNSVDEADIILVSELLQERDQYEGSNKEVKTLQDFVNTSIGDVTANHLLQGL
;
A
#
# COMPACT_ATOMS: atom_id res chain seq x y z
N GLN A 1 -2.19 -186.98 -121.22
CA GLN A 1 -2.30 -185.68 -121.92
C GLN A 1 -3.19 -184.65 -121.20
N GLY A 2 -4.19 -185.02 -120.39
CA GLY A 2 -5.10 -184.04 -119.76
C GLY A 2 -4.51 -183.10 -118.67
N GLN A 3 -3.29 -183.32 -118.17
CA GLN A 3 -2.76 -182.58 -117.01
C GLN A 3 -2.14 -181.20 -117.32
N VAL A 4 -1.83 -180.87 -118.57
CA VAL A 4 -1.09 -179.62 -118.90
C VAL A 4 -1.99 -178.39 -118.91
N SER A 5 -3.28 -178.54 -119.24
CA SER A 5 -4.23 -177.42 -119.41
C SER A 5 -4.61 -176.70 -118.10
N ALA A 6 -4.32 -177.28 -116.93
CA ALA A 6 -4.76 -176.77 -115.63
C ALA A 6 -3.74 -175.87 -114.93
N GLN A 7 -2.48 -175.83 -115.38
CA GLN A 7 -1.46 -174.95 -114.79
C GLN A 7 -1.51 -173.53 -115.36
N GLN A 8 -1.58 -173.39 -116.69
CA GLN A 8 -1.57 -172.08 -117.36
C GLN A 8 -2.74 -171.18 -116.92
N THR A 9 -3.91 -171.75 -116.64
CA THR A 9 -5.11 -171.04 -116.17
C THR A 9 -5.01 -170.53 -114.72
N ASN A 10 -4.12 -171.11 -113.89
CA ASN A 10 -3.84 -170.61 -112.54
C ASN A 10 -2.78 -169.51 -112.55
N GLU A 11 -1.78 -169.60 -113.43
CA GLU A 11 -0.74 -168.57 -113.58
C GLU A 11 -1.33 -167.25 -114.13
N GLN A 12 -2.23 -167.31 -115.12
CA GLN A 12 -2.93 -166.12 -115.60
C GLN A 12 -3.78 -165.44 -114.50
N ARG A 13 -4.49 -166.22 -113.68
CA ARG A 13 -5.28 -165.68 -112.56
C ARG A 13 -4.44 -165.06 -111.45
N LEU A 14 -3.24 -165.58 -111.21
CA LEU A 14 -2.29 -164.96 -110.28
C LEU A 14 -1.73 -163.64 -110.83
N ALA A 15 -1.51 -163.53 -112.14
CA ALA A 15 -1.14 -162.27 -112.78
C ALA A 15 -2.26 -161.23 -112.73
N GLU A 16 -3.51 -161.59 -113.08
CA GLU A 16 -4.67 -160.70 -112.97
C GLU A 16 -4.91 -160.21 -111.53
N LEU A 17 -4.72 -161.07 -110.53
CA LEU A 17 -4.80 -160.68 -109.12
C LEU A 17 -3.64 -159.78 -108.67
N ALA A 18 -2.44 -159.95 -109.23
CA ALA A 18 -1.31 -159.07 -108.97
C ALA A 18 -1.54 -157.67 -109.57
N ASP A 19 -1.98 -157.57 -110.82
CA ASP A 19 -2.33 -156.30 -111.47
C ASP A 19 -3.50 -155.60 -110.74
N LEU A 20 -4.52 -156.34 -110.30
CA LEU A 20 -5.61 -155.77 -109.50
C LEU A 20 -5.14 -155.27 -108.13
N LEU A 21 -4.22 -156.00 -107.47
CA LEU A 21 -3.60 -155.53 -106.23
C LEU A 21 -2.74 -154.29 -106.44
N GLU A 22 -1.88 -154.26 -107.47
CA GLU A 22 -1.01 -153.11 -107.73
C GLU A 22 -1.81 -151.85 -108.08
N ASN A 23 -2.86 -151.98 -108.90
CA ASN A 23 -3.76 -150.87 -109.20
C ASN A 23 -4.58 -150.44 -107.96
N SER A 24 -5.04 -151.38 -107.13
CA SER A 24 -5.71 -151.05 -105.87
C SER A 24 -4.77 -150.36 -104.87
N THR A 25 -3.49 -150.72 -104.82
CA THR A 25 -2.51 -150.00 -103.98
C THR A 25 -2.21 -148.61 -104.51
N LYS A 26 -2.08 -148.43 -105.84
CA LYS A 26 -1.90 -147.09 -106.43
C LYS A 26 -3.10 -146.18 -106.16
N GLN A 27 -4.33 -146.68 -106.31
CA GLN A 27 -5.51 -145.89 -105.95
C GLN A 27 -5.53 -145.56 -104.45
N ALA A 28 -5.16 -146.50 -103.58
CA ALA A 28 -5.07 -146.25 -102.15
C ALA A 28 -4.00 -145.20 -101.80
N ASP A 29 -2.83 -145.26 -102.44
CA ASP A 29 -1.74 -144.29 -102.25
C ASP A 29 -2.11 -142.89 -102.80
N ASP A 30 -2.80 -142.81 -103.95
CA ASP A 30 -3.34 -141.55 -104.50
C ASP A 30 -4.41 -140.95 -103.57
N GLU A 31 -5.32 -141.77 -103.03
CA GLU A 31 -6.31 -141.33 -102.04
C GLU A 31 -5.66 -140.92 -100.70
N LEU A 32 -4.54 -141.54 -100.32
CA LEU A 32 -3.78 -141.21 -99.11
C LEU A 32 -2.97 -139.91 -99.29
N ALA A 33 -2.37 -139.69 -100.46
CA ALA A 33 -1.73 -138.43 -100.86
C ALA A 33 -2.74 -137.28 -100.88
N LYS A 34 -3.91 -137.48 -101.48
CA LYS A 34 -5.01 -136.50 -101.49
C LYS A 34 -5.56 -136.22 -100.08
N ASN A 35 -5.61 -137.23 -99.21
CA ASN A 35 -5.91 -137.03 -97.79
C ASN A 35 -4.81 -136.25 -97.03
N ALA A 36 -3.55 -136.34 -97.45
CA ALA A 36 -2.46 -135.57 -96.86
C ALA A 36 -2.53 -134.09 -97.30
N GLU A 37 -2.82 -133.83 -98.59
CA GLU A 37 -3.06 -132.49 -99.13
C GLU A 37 -4.25 -131.80 -98.46
N LEU A 38 -5.42 -132.47 -98.37
CA LEU A 38 -6.59 -131.97 -97.65
C LEU A 38 -6.32 -131.71 -96.15
N LYS A 39 -5.44 -132.49 -95.51
CA LYS A 39 -5.02 -132.23 -94.12
C LYS A 39 -4.12 -131.00 -94.00
N GLN A 40 -3.29 -130.71 -95.00
CA GLN A 40 -2.54 -129.44 -95.05
C GLN A 40 -3.46 -128.25 -95.30
N GLU A 41 -4.42 -128.36 -96.21
CA GLU A 41 -5.42 -127.31 -96.48
C GLU A 41 -6.28 -127.02 -95.24
N VAL A 42 -6.79 -128.04 -94.56
CA VAL A 42 -7.54 -127.87 -93.30
C VAL A 42 -6.66 -127.24 -92.20
N SER A 43 -5.38 -127.58 -92.13
CA SER A 43 -4.43 -126.96 -91.19
C SER A 43 -4.18 -125.47 -91.50
N ALA A 44 -4.07 -125.11 -92.78
CA ALA A 44 -3.94 -123.72 -93.23
C ALA A 44 -5.22 -122.91 -92.92
N LEU A 45 -6.40 -123.47 -93.20
CA LEU A 45 -7.69 -122.84 -92.87
C LEU A 45 -7.87 -122.68 -91.34
N GLN A 46 -7.43 -123.64 -90.53
CA GLN A 46 -7.41 -123.50 -89.07
C GLN A 46 -6.46 -122.39 -88.58
N LEU A 47 -5.34 -122.16 -89.27
CA LEU A 47 -4.43 -121.06 -88.97
C LEU A 47 -5.05 -119.71 -89.36
N ASP A 48 -5.74 -119.62 -90.49
CA ASP A 48 -6.39 -118.37 -90.93
C ASP A 48 -7.66 -118.04 -90.14
N ILE A 49 -8.40 -119.04 -89.65
CA ILE A 49 -9.49 -118.84 -88.67
C ILE A 49 -8.94 -118.16 -87.40
N LYS A 50 -7.81 -118.65 -86.86
CA LYS A 50 -7.19 -118.02 -85.68
C LYS A 50 -6.77 -116.57 -85.92
N LYS A 51 -6.18 -116.25 -87.08
CA LYS A 51 -5.86 -114.86 -87.45
C LYS A 51 -7.12 -113.99 -87.52
N LEU A 52 -8.25 -114.52 -88.00
CA LEU A 52 -9.53 -113.80 -88.03
C LEU A 52 -10.12 -113.62 -86.64
N GLU A 53 -9.94 -114.57 -85.72
CA GLU A 53 -10.29 -114.44 -84.30
C GLU A 53 -9.43 -113.36 -83.61
N GLU A 54 -8.11 -113.41 -83.77
CA GLU A 54 -7.17 -112.39 -83.27
C GLU A 54 -7.49 -110.98 -83.83
N LEU A 55 -7.77 -110.85 -85.12
CA LEU A 55 -8.16 -109.58 -85.75
C LEU A 55 -9.52 -109.07 -85.25
N LYS A 56 -10.45 -109.97 -84.92
CA LYS A 56 -11.76 -109.63 -84.35
C LYS A 56 -11.63 -109.12 -82.91
N GLU A 57 -10.78 -109.73 -82.10
CA GLU A 57 -10.46 -109.23 -80.75
C GLU A 57 -9.79 -107.84 -80.83
N GLN A 58 -8.80 -107.67 -81.72
CA GLN A 58 -8.18 -106.36 -81.97
C GLN A 58 -9.19 -105.30 -82.45
N PHE A 59 -10.17 -105.67 -83.28
CA PHE A 59 -11.19 -104.75 -83.76
C PHE A 59 -12.14 -104.30 -82.65
N GLU A 60 -12.61 -105.20 -81.79
CA GLU A 60 -13.47 -104.84 -80.65
C GLU A 60 -12.70 -104.01 -79.62
N LEU A 61 -11.43 -104.34 -79.33
CA LEU A 61 -10.57 -103.50 -78.49
C LEU A 61 -10.34 -102.09 -79.07
N ALA A 62 -10.12 -101.97 -80.38
CA ALA A 62 -9.98 -100.68 -81.05
C ALA A 62 -11.27 -99.85 -81.03
N LYS A 63 -12.43 -100.52 -81.11
CA LYS A 63 -13.77 -99.93 -81.00
C LYS A 63 -14.09 -99.46 -79.58
N GLU A 64 -13.72 -100.22 -78.55
CA GLU A 64 -13.80 -99.77 -77.15
C GLU A 64 -12.86 -98.59 -76.89
N ALA A 65 -11.61 -98.65 -77.37
CA ALA A 65 -10.67 -97.54 -77.26
C ALA A 65 -11.17 -96.26 -77.93
N LYS A 66 -11.80 -96.37 -79.12
CA LYS A 66 -12.43 -95.25 -79.82
C LYS A 66 -13.61 -94.66 -79.03
N ALA A 67 -14.47 -95.49 -78.44
CA ALA A 67 -15.57 -95.02 -77.60
C ALA A 67 -15.07 -94.30 -76.32
N ALA A 68 -13.98 -94.78 -75.73
CA ALA A 68 -13.32 -94.13 -74.60
C ALA A 68 -12.66 -92.79 -75.00
N GLU A 69 -12.07 -92.70 -76.20
CA GLU A 69 -11.56 -91.43 -76.74
C GLU A 69 -12.70 -90.43 -77.00
N GLU A 70 -13.82 -90.86 -77.60
CA GLU A 70 -15.00 -90.02 -77.83
C GLU A 70 -15.52 -89.43 -76.51
N GLN A 71 -15.75 -90.25 -75.48
CA GLN A 71 -16.14 -89.79 -74.14
C GLN A 71 -15.11 -88.82 -73.51
N ARG A 72 -13.81 -89.05 -73.75
CA ARG A 72 -12.75 -88.14 -73.29
C ARG A 72 -12.82 -86.79 -74.02
N THR A 73 -13.09 -86.77 -75.32
CA THR A 73 -13.26 -85.52 -76.08
C THR A 73 -14.51 -84.75 -75.64
N GLU A 74 -15.63 -85.41 -75.38
CA GLU A 74 -16.84 -84.77 -74.81
C GLU A 74 -16.55 -84.16 -73.43
N THR A 75 -15.82 -84.88 -72.58
CA THR A 75 -15.42 -84.41 -71.24
C THR A 75 -14.51 -83.18 -71.33
N LEU A 76 -13.49 -83.21 -72.19
CA LEU A 76 -12.59 -82.07 -72.43
C LEU A 76 -13.33 -80.88 -73.05
N GLN A 77 -14.24 -81.11 -74.00
CA GLN A 77 -15.05 -80.07 -74.62
C GLN A 77 -15.99 -79.40 -73.60
N LYS A 78 -16.53 -80.16 -72.64
CA LYS A 78 -17.28 -79.60 -71.52
C LYS A 78 -16.40 -78.73 -70.62
N GLN A 79 -15.25 -79.25 -70.16
CA GLN A 79 -14.30 -78.49 -69.35
C GLN A 79 -13.87 -77.17 -70.01
N LEU A 80 -13.57 -77.21 -71.32
CA LEU A 80 -13.18 -76.05 -72.12
C LEU A 80 -14.33 -75.02 -72.27
N ASN A 81 -15.59 -75.45 -72.24
CA ASN A 81 -16.74 -74.54 -72.18
C ASN A 81 -16.94 -73.95 -70.78
N ASP A 82 -16.76 -74.74 -69.72
CA ASP A 82 -16.84 -74.29 -68.32
C ASP A 82 -15.73 -73.26 -68.00
N GLU A 83 -14.50 -73.48 -68.48
CA GLU A 83 -13.38 -72.51 -68.38
C GLU A 83 -13.65 -71.23 -69.17
N ARG A 84 -14.23 -71.33 -70.38
CA ARG A 84 -14.64 -70.14 -71.16
C ARG A 84 -15.70 -69.31 -70.44
N ALA A 85 -16.65 -69.95 -69.76
CA ALA A 85 -17.66 -69.25 -68.96
C ALA A 85 -17.03 -68.52 -67.77
N GLN A 86 -16.06 -69.13 -67.09
CA GLN A 86 -15.30 -68.48 -66.01
C GLN A 86 -14.47 -67.30 -66.51
N LEU A 87 -13.76 -67.44 -67.64
CA LEU A 87 -12.98 -66.36 -68.25
C LEU A 87 -13.85 -65.17 -68.66
N GLU A 88 -15.07 -65.40 -69.16
CA GLU A 88 -15.98 -64.32 -69.52
C GLU A 88 -16.61 -63.64 -68.27
N ALA A 89 -16.86 -64.39 -67.20
CA ALA A 89 -17.23 -63.81 -65.91
C ALA A 89 -16.12 -62.90 -65.34
N PHE A 90 -14.86 -63.35 -65.34
CA PHE A 90 -13.71 -62.53 -64.92
C PHE A 90 -13.52 -61.29 -65.80
N ARG A 91 -13.80 -61.36 -67.11
CA ARG A 91 -13.79 -60.18 -68.00
C ARG A 91 -14.87 -59.16 -67.63
N GLN A 92 -16.07 -59.61 -67.29
CA GLN A 92 -17.16 -58.74 -66.85
C GLN A 92 -16.83 -58.08 -65.50
N GLU A 93 -16.27 -58.82 -64.55
CA GLU A 93 -15.79 -58.27 -63.28
C GLU A 93 -14.66 -57.24 -63.48
N ALA A 94 -13.64 -57.55 -64.29
CA ALA A 94 -12.56 -56.63 -64.62
C ALA A 94 -13.07 -55.35 -65.32
N SER A 95 -14.10 -55.47 -66.16
CA SER A 95 -14.78 -54.32 -66.78
C SER A 95 -15.52 -53.46 -65.74
N ALA A 96 -16.25 -54.08 -64.81
CA ALA A 96 -16.93 -53.39 -63.72
C ALA A 96 -15.94 -52.64 -62.80
N LEU A 97 -14.84 -53.31 -62.40
CA LEU A 97 -13.77 -52.71 -61.60
C LEU A 97 -13.09 -51.54 -62.33
N LYS A 98 -12.83 -51.66 -63.64
CA LYS A 98 -12.29 -50.57 -64.45
C LYS A 98 -13.22 -49.36 -64.50
N ASN A 99 -14.53 -49.59 -64.61
CA ASN A 99 -15.53 -48.51 -64.59
C ASN A 99 -15.62 -47.84 -63.21
N GLN A 100 -15.57 -48.61 -62.11
CA GLN A 100 -15.50 -48.07 -60.75
C GLN A 100 -14.22 -47.23 -60.55
N LEU A 101 -13.06 -47.71 -61.02
CA LEU A 101 -11.80 -46.97 -60.95
C LEU A 101 -11.88 -45.62 -61.69
N SER A 102 -12.51 -45.59 -62.87
CA SER A 102 -12.74 -44.35 -63.62
C SER A 102 -13.68 -43.38 -62.90
N GLN A 103 -14.71 -43.87 -62.21
CA GLN A 103 -15.61 -43.04 -61.40
C GLN A 103 -14.89 -42.46 -60.17
N GLN A 104 -14.04 -43.25 -59.50
CA GLN A 104 -13.18 -42.77 -58.41
C GLN A 104 -12.19 -41.70 -58.89
N ALA A 105 -11.57 -41.88 -60.06
CA ALA A 105 -10.66 -40.90 -60.64
C ALA A 105 -11.33 -39.54 -60.91
N ILE A 106 -12.55 -39.54 -61.44
CA ILE A 106 -13.36 -38.30 -61.64
C ILE A 106 -13.64 -37.64 -60.29
N LYS A 107 -14.12 -38.41 -59.30
CA LYS A 107 -14.41 -37.89 -57.95
C LYS A 107 -13.18 -37.31 -57.25
N ILE A 108 -11.99 -37.89 -57.47
CA ILE A 108 -10.72 -37.37 -56.96
C ILE A 108 -10.38 -36.03 -57.62
N ALA A 109 -10.57 -35.90 -58.94
CA ALA A 109 -10.35 -34.65 -59.66
C ALA A 109 -11.31 -33.53 -59.18
N ASP A 110 -12.59 -33.83 -58.99
CA ASP A 110 -13.57 -32.88 -58.45
C ASP A 110 -13.18 -32.37 -57.05
N LEU A 111 -12.76 -33.29 -56.17
CA LEU A 111 -12.30 -32.94 -54.81
C LEU A 111 -11.00 -32.11 -54.83
N GLN A 112 -10.06 -32.41 -55.74
CA GLN A 112 -8.86 -31.58 -55.94
C GLN A 112 -9.24 -30.17 -56.45
N GLY A 113 -10.22 -30.07 -57.34
CA GLY A 113 -10.82 -28.80 -57.77
C GLY A 113 -11.37 -28.00 -56.57
N GLN A 114 -12.23 -28.63 -55.76
CA GLN A 114 -12.81 -27.99 -54.57
C GLN A 114 -11.75 -27.53 -53.55
N VAL A 115 -10.74 -28.35 -53.26
CA VAL A 115 -9.65 -27.99 -52.32
C VAL A 115 -8.80 -26.85 -52.87
N SER A 116 -8.52 -26.80 -54.17
CA SER A 116 -7.79 -25.67 -54.76
C SER A 116 -8.59 -24.37 -54.74
N ALA A 117 -9.89 -24.42 -55.04
CA ALA A 117 -10.81 -23.28 -54.93
C ALA A 117 -10.91 -22.77 -53.49
N GLN A 118 -11.05 -23.66 -52.50
CA GLN A 118 -11.06 -23.29 -51.08
C GLN A 118 -9.76 -22.60 -50.66
N ARG A 119 -8.60 -23.20 -50.97
CA ARG A 119 -7.28 -22.61 -50.66
C ARG A 119 -7.11 -21.21 -51.25
N THR A 120 -7.53 -20.98 -52.50
CA THR A 120 -7.44 -19.64 -53.11
C THR A 120 -8.37 -18.61 -52.45
N ASN A 121 -9.56 -19.02 -52.00
CA ASN A 121 -10.51 -18.17 -51.28
C ASN A 121 -9.99 -17.83 -49.87
N GLU A 122 -9.41 -18.80 -49.17
CA GLU A 122 -8.78 -18.61 -47.85
C GLU A 122 -7.53 -17.72 -47.94
N GLN A 123 -6.68 -17.91 -48.97
CA GLN A 123 -5.53 -17.04 -49.22
C GLN A 123 -5.96 -15.58 -49.47
N GLN A 124 -6.97 -15.36 -50.33
CA GLN A 124 -7.49 -14.01 -50.60
C GLN A 124 -8.05 -13.33 -49.33
N LYS A 125 -8.72 -14.08 -48.44
CA LYS A 125 -9.16 -13.57 -47.13
C LYS A 125 -7.99 -13.24 -46.21
N LEU A 126 -6.95 -14.08 -46.19
CA LEU A 126 -5.74 -13.85 -45.40
C LEU A 126 -5.00 -12.58 -45.88
N ASP A 127 -4.79 -12.45 -47.19
CA ASP A 127 -4.14 -11.30 -47.83
C ASP A 127 -4.91 -10.00 -47.59
N ALA A 128 -6.26 -10.04 -47.68
CA ALA A 128 -7.12 -8.90 -47.37
C ALA A 128 -7.04 -8.50 -45.88
N THR A 129 -7.00 -9.48 -44.98
CA THR A 129 -6.88 -9.26 -43.53
C THR A 129 -5.51 -8.68 -43.17
N LEU A 130 -4.42 -9.23 -43.73
CA LEU A 130 -3.06 -8.73 -43.58
C LEU A 130 -2.93 -7.28 -44.07
N LYS A 131 -3.53 -6.97 -45.23
CA LYS A 131 -3.55 -5.61 -45.79
C LYS A 131 -4.35 -4.61 -44.94
N ALA A 132 -5.39 -5.06 -44.25
CA ALA A 132 -6.12 -4.24 -43.27
C ALA A 132 -5.25 -3.98 -42.02
N ALA A 133 -4.64 -5.01 -41.44
CA ALA A 133 -3.77 -4.89 -40.26
C ALA A 133 -2.54 -3.99 -40.52
N LEU A 134 -1.90 -4.09 -41.68
CA LEU A 134 -0.79 -3.20 -42.07
C LEU A 134 -1.23 -1.72 -42.12
N LYS A 135 -2.43 -1.44 -42.63
CA LYS A 135 -2.99 -0.08 -42.65
C LYS A 135 -3.32 0.44 -41.24
N GLU A 136 -3.69 -0.43 -40.32
CA GLU A 136 -3.90 -0.09 -38.90
C GLU A 136 -2.57 0.22 -38.21
N VAL A 137 -1.52 -0.58 -38.44
CA VAL A 137 -0.15 -0.31 -37.96
C VAL A 137 0.36 1.04 -38.48
N ASP A 138 0.13 1.39 -39.74
CA ASP A 138 0.48 2.71 -40.31
C ASP A 138 -0.28 3.87 -39.64
N ASN A 139 -1.52 3.65 -39.19
CA ASN A 139 -2.30 4.65 -38.45
C ASN A 139 -1.80 4.80 -37.01
N LEU A 140 -1.55 3.68 -36.31
CA LEU A 140 -0.99 3.67 -34.96
C LEU A 140 0.40 4.32 -34.93
N LYS A 141 1.23 4.08 -35.95
CA LYS A 141 2.54 4.72 -36.10
C LYS A 141 2.44 6.25 -36.25
N LYS A 142 1.42 6.77 -36.94
CA LYS A 142 1.15 8.21 -37.03
C LYS A 142 0.64 8.78 -35.71
N GLN A 143 -0.24 8.06 -35.00
CA GLN A 143 -0.67 8.46 -33.65
C GLN A 143 0.51 8.53 -32.67
N LEU A 144 1.40 7.55 -32.72
CA LEU A 144 2.62 7.52 -31.90
C LEU A 144 3.54 8.71 -32.23
N GLN A 145 3.77 9.03 -33.52
CA GLN A 145 4.54 10.20 -33.91
C GLN A 145 3.91 11.50 -33.37
N ASN A 146 2.61 11.71 -33.59
CA ASN A 146 1.90 12.89 -33.09
C ASN A 146 2.01 13.01 -31.55
N SER A 147 2.01 11.89 -30.83
CA SER A 147 2.21 11.88 -29.37
C SER A 147 3.64 12.24 -28.98
N SER A 148 4.64 11.73 -29.71
CA SER A 148 6.07 12.04 -29.50
C SER A 148 6.36 13.53 -29.72
N ASP A 149 5.79 14.11 -30.76
CA ASP A 149 5.90 15.54 -31.08
C ASP A 149 5.25 16.39 -29.97
N ALA A 150 4.11 15.95 -29.42
CA ALA A 150 3.45 16.59 -28.29
C ALA A 150 4.26 16.46 -26.97
N TYR A 151 4.89 15.31 -26.70
CA TYR A 151 5.80 15.16 -25.56
C TYR A 151 7.02 16.10 -25.67
N SER A 152 7.61 16.22 -26.86
CA SER A 152 8.73 17.14 -27.11
C SER A 152 8.32 18.60 -26.90
N ALA A 153 7.12 18.99 -27.34
CA ALA A 153 6.57 20.31 -27.08
C ALA A 153 6.31 20.58 -25.58
N LEU A 154 5.88 19.57 -24.81
CA LEU A 154 5.68 19.65 -23.37
C LEU A 154 7.02 19.75 -22.61
N GLU A 155 8.06 19.05 -23.08
CA GLU A 155 9.42 19.12 -22.55
C GLU A 155 9.99 20.54 -22.68
N GLU A 156 9.85 21.17 -23.86
CA GLU A 156 10.27 22.57 -24.08
C GLU A 156 9.46 23.57 -23.23
N GLN A 157 8.15 23.38 -23.09
CA GLN A 157 7.36 24.19 -22.15
C GLN A 157 7.88 24.03 -20.71
N THR A 158 8.26 22.82 -20.31
CA THR A 158 8.81 22.53 -18.98
C THR A 158 10.17 23.23 -18.77
N LYS A 159 11.05 23.25 -19.78
CA LYS A 159 12.31 24.03 -19.76
C LYS A 159 12.06 25.54 -19.62
N VAL A 160 11.05 26.08 -20.30
CA VAL A 160 10.65 27.50 -20.18
C VAL A 160 10.08 27.82 -18.79
N VAL A 161 9.32 26.91 -18.17
CA VAL A 161 8.84 27.07 -16.79
C VAL A 161 9.99 26.98 -15.78
N TYR A 162 10.89 26.01 -15.93
CA TYR A 162 12.03 25.82 -15.04
C TYR A 162 13.01 27.01 -15.06
N THR A 163 13.35 27.52 -16.24
CA THR A 163 14.18 28.73 -16.38
C THR A 163 13.52 29.98 -15.80
N ARG A 164 12.19 30.12 -15.93
CA ARG A 164 11.42 31.19 -15.26
C ARG A 164 11.47 31.06 -13.74
N LEU A 165 11.27 29.86 -13.20
CA LEU A 165 11.30 29.59 -11.76
C LEU A 165 12.68 29.87 -11.16
N ASN A 166 13.76 29.42 -11.81
CA ASN A 166 15.13 29.72 -11.35
C ASN A 166 15.41 31.23 -11.33
N LYS A 167 14.92 31.98 -12.32
CA LYS A 167 15.02 33.45 -12.33
C LYS A 167 14.18 34.11 -11.22
N GLN A 168 13.06 33.51 -10.81
CA GLN A 168 12.31 33.97 -9.63
C GLN A 168 13.08 33.68 -8.34
N MET A 169 13.68 32.50 -8.19
CA MET A 169 14.54 32.14 -7.04
C MET A 169 15.75 33.08 -6.91
N GLU A 170 16.43 33.38 -8.02
CA GLU A 170 17.55 34.34 -8.05
C GLU A 170 17.12 35.75 -7.60
N ASN A 171 15.94 36.21 -8.05
CA ASN A 171 15.38 37.49 -7.64
C ASN A 171 14.98 37.51 -6.15
N LEU A 172 14.44 36.40 -5.62
CA LEU A 172 14.11 36.25 -4.21
C LEU A 172 15.37 36.26 -3.34
N GLN A 173 16.43 35.54 -3.73
CA GLN A 173 17.71 35.55 -3.03
C GLN A 173 18.28 36.98 -2.98
N LYS A 174 18.34 37.67 -4.12
CA LYS A 174 18.76 39.09 -4.21
C LYS A 174 17.86 40.03 -3.40
N SER A 175 16.59 39.68 -3.16
CA SER A 175 15.70 40.42 -2.26
C SER A 175 16.00 40.15 -0.79
N ASN A 176 16.38 38.91 -0.43
CA ASN A 176 16.79 38.56 0.94
C ASN A 176 18.13 39.21 1.31
N GLU A 177 19.13 39.15 0.42
CA GLU A 177 20.42 39.84 0.59
C GLU A 177 20.24 41.35 0.84
N ARG A 178 19.25 41.98 0.19
CA ARG A 178 18.85 43.37 0.43
C ARG A 178 18.11 43.59 1.76
N ALA A 179 17.39 42.59 2.26
CA ALA A 179 16.80 42.62 3.61
C ALA A 179 17.89 42.48 4.68
N ASP A 180 18.82 41.54 4.52
CA ASP A 180 19.96 41.33 5.42
C ASP A 180 20.91 42.54 5.46
N ALA A 181 21.07 43.24 4.34
CA ALA A 181 21.78 44.52 4.30
C ALA A 181 21.03 45.64 5.04
N ARG A 182 19.69 45.63 5.04
CA ARG A 182 18.85 46.60 5.76
C ARG A 182 18.82 46.33 7.26
N THR A 183 18.75 45.07 7.70
CA THR A 183 18.81 44.71 9.13
C THR A 183 20.16 45.11 9.71
N LYS A 184 21.29 44.73 9.08
CA LYS A 184 22.64 45.13 9.51
C LYS A 184 22.83 46.65 9.54
N ALA A 185 22.23 47.39 8.60
CA ALA A 185 22.23 48.86 8.61
C ALA A 185 21.35 49.46 9.72
N ALA A 186 20.28 48.78 10.14
CA ALA A 186 19.43 49.19 11.27
C ALA A 186 20.07 48.83 12.62
N GLU A 187 20.66 47.65 12.76
CA GLU A 187 21.46 47.21 13.90
C GLU A 187 22.61 48.17 14.16
N LYS A 188 23.37 48.56 13.12
CA LYS A 188 24.42 49.57 13.28
C LYS A 188 23.85 50.91 13.74
N ARG A 189 22.74 51.40 13.17
CA ARG A 189 22.10 52.65 13.61
C ARG A 189 21.65 52.58 15.08
N LEU A 190 21.20 51.42 15.54
CA LEU A 190 20.84 51.20 16.94
C LEU A 190 22.09 51.27 17.83
N GLN A 191 23.19 50.63 17.45
CA GLN A 191 24.48 50.72 18.16
C GLN A 191 25.05 52.15 18.17
N ASP A 192 25.03 52.85 17.04
CA ASP A 192 25.44 54.26 16.93
C ASP A 192 24.57 55.15 17.86
N GLN A 193 23.26 54.87 17.97
CA GLN A 193 22.33 55.55 18.86
C GLN A 193 22.54 55.19 20.34
N GLU A 194 22.78 53.92 20.67
CA GLU A 194 23.10 53.46 22.03
C GLU A 194 24.39 54.11 22.54
N ALA A 195 25.43 54.17 21.70
CA ALA A 195 26.67 54.88 22.01
C ALA A 195 26.43 56.39 22.23
N GLU A 196 25.56 57.03 21.42
CA GLU A 196 25.19 58.44 21.62
C GLU A 196 24.44 58.66 22.94
N GLN A 197 23.55 57.74 23.35
CA GLN A 197 22.87 57.80 24.64
C GLN A 197 23.83 57.53 25.81
N GLN A 198 24.75 56.58 25.69
CA GLN A 198 25.75 56.29 26.71
C GLN A 198 26.71 57.48 26.90
N ALA A 199 27.11 58.16 25.83
CA ALA A 199 27.86 59.41 25.89
C ALA A 199 27.05 60.57 26.53
N LYS A 200 25.72 60.61 26.36
CA LYS A 200 24.85 61.56 27.08
C LYS A 200 24.79 61.24 28.58
N VAL A 201 24.69 59.96 28.97
CA VAL A 201 24.72 59.51 30.37
C VAL A 201 26.05 59.89 31.02
N GLU A 202 27.19 59.53 30.43
CA GLU A 202 28.52 59.86 30.95
C GLU A 202 28.70 61.39 31.13
N ARG A 203 28.12 62.19 30.22
CA ARG A 203 28.13 63.66 30.29
C ARG A 203 27.21 64.21 31.40
N VAL A 204 26.16 63.49 31.78
CA VAL A 204 25.32 63.81 32.95
C VAL A 204 26.02 63.37 34.24
N GLU A 205 26.67 62.21 34.28
CA GLU A 205 27.46 61.73 35.43
C GLU A 205 28.64 62.67 35.74
N LYS A 206 29.35 63.17 34.71
CA LYS A 206 30.39 64.20 34.87
C LYS A 206 29.84 65.53 35.41
N LYS A 207 28.60 65.89 35.10
CA LYS A 207 27.92 67.05 35.72
C LYS A 207 27.48 66.75 37.16
N LEU A 208 26.96 65.55 37.43
CA LEU A 208 26.48 65.14 38.75
C LEU A 208 27.64 65.08 39.75
N THR A 209 28.75 64.44 39.39
CA THR A 209 29.99 64.41 40.20
C THR A 209 30.58 65.80 40.45
N THR A 210 30.51 66.71 39.47
CA THR A 210 30.86 68.13 39.66
C THR A 210 29.89 68.83 40.63
N SER A 211 28.59 68.53 40.53
CA SER A 211 27.57 69.06 41.43
C SER A 211 27.72 68.54 42.86
N ASP A 212 28.08 67.26 43.03
CA ASP A 212 28.37 66.65 44.34
C ASP A 212 29.64 67.23 44.97
N ALA A 213 30.66 67.54 44.18
CA ALA A 213 31.85 68.25 44.66
C ALA A 213 31.48 69.66 45.16
N ASN A 214 30.65 70.40 44.40
CA ASN A 214 30.16 71.72 44.79
C ASN A 214 29.23 71.66 46.03
N LEU A 215 28.40 70.61 46.15
CA LEU A 215 27.55 70.36 47.31
C LEU A 215 28.38 70.06 48.55
N LYS A 216 29.41 69.22 48.44
CA LYS A 216 30.35 68.91 49.53
C LYS A 216 31.16 70.15 49.95
N ALA A 217 31.58 70.99 49.01
CA ALA A 217 32.22 72.27 49.31
C ALA A 217 31.28 73.23 50.04
N SER A 218 30.01 73.28 49.63
CA SER A 218 28.97 74.09 50.27
C SER A 218 28.62 73.57 51.68
N GLN A 219 28.56 72.25 51.87
CA GLN A 219 28.43 71.61 53.18
C GLN A 219 29.64 71.89 54.08
N HIS A 220 30.85 71.95 53.54
CA HIS A 220 32.06 72.34 54.28
C HIS A 220 31.96 73.80 54.77
N GLU A 221 31.55 74.74 53.93
CA GLU A 221 31.31 76.12 54.37
C GLU A 221 30.17 76.20 55.40
N VAL A 222 29.05 75.49 55.22
CA VAL A 222 27.97 75.42 56.22
C VAL A 222 28.48 74.88 57.57
N ASN A 223 29.31 73.85 57.58
CA ASN A 223 29.90 73.30 58.80
C ASN A 223 30.89 74.28 59.46
N LYS A 224 31.68 75.02 58.68
CA LYS A 224 32.56 76.10 59.14
C LYS A 224 31.78 77.28 59.74
N TRP A 225 30.66 77.67 59.14
CA TRP A 225 29.74 78.67 59.72
C TRP A 225 29.06 78.14 60.99
N LYS A 226 28.68 76.86 61.04
CA LYS A 226 28.10 76.20 62.21
C LYS A 226 29.09 76.15 63.38
N ALA A 227 30.37 75.84 63.14
CA ALA A 227 31.44 75.92 64.14
C ALA A 227 31.61 77.36 64.63
N LYS A 228 31.69 78.35 63.72
CA LYS A 228 31.81 79.77 64.08
C LYS A 228 30.62 80.28 64.90
N ALA A 229 29.40 79.82 64.62
CA ALA A 229 28.21 80.09 65.43
C ALA A 229 28.26 79.41 66.80
N GLN A 230 28.87 78.23 66.90
CA GLN A 230 29.05 77.50 68.16
C GLN A 230 30.13 78.14 69.06
N ASP A 231 31.19 78.71 68.48
CA ASP A 231 32.18 79.50 69.21
C ASP A 231 31.67 80.89 69.60
N LEU A 232 30.85 81.53 68.77
CA LEU A 232 30.09 82.73 69.17
C LEU A 232 29.11 82.42 70.30
N LYS A 233 28.49 81.23 70.31
CA LYS A 233 27.66 80.79 71.45
C LYS A 233 28.51 80.61 72.71
N ARG A 234 29.67 79.93 72.64
CA ARG A 234 30.60 79.82 73.78
C ARG A 234 30.97 81.19 74.33
N SER A 235 31.34 82.13 73.46
CA SER A 235 31.65 83.51 73.88
C SER A 235 30.47 84.22 74.54
N ALA A 236 29.22 83.97 74.09
CA ALA A 236 28.02 84.50 74.74
C ALA A 236 27.74 83.82 76.10
N ASP A 237 27.96 82.51 76.21
CA ASP A 237 27.85 81.75 77.46
C ASP A 237 28.95 82.20 78.47
N ASP A 238 30.17 82.50 78.00
CA ASP A 238 31.27 83.09 78.79
C ASP A 238 30.93 84.53 79.25
N PHE A 239 30.36 85.37 78.38
CA PHE A 239 29.85 86.69 78.75
C PHE A 239 28.71 86.61 79.77
N ALA A 240 27.84 85.60 79.66
CA ALA A 240 26.79 85.34 80.65
C ALA A 240 27.39 84.91 81.99
N ALA A 241 28.40 84.04 82.01
CA ALA A 241 29.14 83.65 83.21
C ALA A 241 29.88 84.84 83.84
N GLN A 242 30.49 85.72 83.04
CA GLN A 242 31.12 86.96 83.51
C GLN A 242 30.09 87.94 84.09
N THR A 243 28.91 88.04 83.47
CA THR A 243 27.78 88.85 83.99
C THR A 243 27.24 88.26 85.30
N GLN A 244 27.17 86.93 85.42
CA GLN A 244 26.77 86.24 86.65
C GLN A 244 27.82 86.40 87.76
N TYR A 245 29.11 86.37 87.44
CA TYR A 245 30.20 86.69 88.37
C TYR A 245 30.10 88.14 88.88
N LEU A 246 29.87 89.11 87.99
CA LEU A 246 29.63 90.51 88.35
C LEU A 246 28.35 90.67 89.20
N SER A 247 27.27 89.95 88.86
CA SER A 247 26.03 89.94 89.65
C SER A 247 26.25 89.38 91.06
N ASN A 248 27.06 88.34 91.21
CA ASN A 248 27.39 87.75 92.51
C ASN A 248 28.34 88.67 93.33
N SER A 249 29.27 89.35 92.67
CA SER A 249 30.11 90.39 93.29
C SER A 249 29.27 91.59 93.76
N TYR A 250 28.28 92.00 92.97
CA TYR A 250 27.33 93.05 93.34
C TYR A 250 26.40 92.63 94.49
N ALA A 251 26.00 91.35 94.53
CA ALA A 251 25.24 90.79 95.65
C ALA A 251 26.05 90.80 96.96
N ALA A 252 27.33 90.43 96.92
CA ALA A 252 28.23 90.50 98.09
C ALA A 252 28.40 91.95 98.60
N LEU A 253 28.62 92.92 97.70
CA LEU A 253 28.66 94.34 98.04
C LEU A 253 27.34 94.85 98.67
N MET A 254 26.20 94.32 98.23
CA MET A 254 24.89 94.62 98.81
C MET A 254 24.63 93.88 100.15
N GLU A 255 25.43 92.87 100.50
CA GLU A 255 25.42 92.20 101.80
C GLU A 255 26.25 93.01 102.82
N ASP A 256 27.46 93.43 102.44
CA ASP A 256 28.32 94.35 103.21
C ASP A 256 27.59 95.67 103.53
N LEU A 257 26.85 96.21 102.56
CA LEU A 257 26.05 97.42 102.73
C LEU A 257 24.97 97.27 103.82
N LYS A 258 24.35 96.09 103.94
CA LYS A 258 23.37 95.78 105.01
C LYS A 258 24.06 95.65 106.37
N GLU A 259 25.26 95.08 106.43
CA GLU A 259 25.98 94.98 107.72
C GLU A 259 26.47 96.34 108.23
N CYS A 260 26.84 97.26 107.34
CA CYS A 260 27.05 98.67 107.68
C CYS A 260 25.80 99.33 108.26
N GLN A 261 24.64 99.22 107.59
CA GLN A 261 23.38 99.80 108.08
C GLN A 261 22.94 99.25 109.45
N LYS A 262 23.24 97.99 109.74
CA LYS A 262 22.91 97.34 111.02
C LYS A 262 23.63 98.00 112.21
N LYS A 263 24.87 98.45 112.02
CA LYS A 263 25.70 99.10 113.04
C LYS A 263 25.31 100.57 113.30
N GLU A 264 24.58 101.21 112.39
CA GLU A 264 24.03 102.56 112.58
C GLU A 264 22.70 102.55 113.40
N GLN A 265 21.87 101.52 113.26
CA GLN A 265 20.55 101.47 113.90
C GLN A 265 20.59 101.20 115.41
N ASP A 266 21.55 100.38 115.90
CA ASP A 266 21.65 100.10 117.34
C ASP A 266 22.18 101.30 118.16
N ALA A 267 22.78 102.31 117.51
CA ALA A 267 23.11 103.59 118.15
C ALA A 267 21.85 104.44 118.43
N ARG A 268 20.89 104.51 117.49
CA ARG A 268 19.68 105.34 117.62
C ARG A 268 18.60 104.75 118.53
N LYS A 269 18.67 103.45 118.86
CA LYS A 269 17.67 102.76 119.69
C LYS A 269 17.62 103.25 121.14
N LYS A 270 18.75 103.63 121.74
CA LYS A 270 18.82 104.06 123.15
C LYS A 270 18.32 105.49 123.41
N GLU A 271 17.93 106.23 122.36
CA GLU A 271 17.46 107.61 122.48
C GLU A 271 15.92 107.73 122.43
N GLN A 272 15.22 106.77 121.83
CA GLN A 272 13.75 106.83 121.65
C GLN A 272 12.93 106.18 122.77
N ASP A 273 13.50 105.26 123.56
CA ASP A 273 12.79 104.61 124.68
C ASP A 273 12.40 105.57 125.82
N ALA A 274 12.90 106.81 125.79
CA ALA A 274 12.49 107.88 126.70
C ALA A 274 11.11 108.50 126.38
N ARG A 275 10.58 108.36 125.14
CA ARG A 275 9.34 109.05 124.71
C ARG A 275 8.12 108.17 124.54
N LYS A 276 8.25 106.83 124.61
CA LYS A 276 7.11 105.91 124.39
C LYS A 276 6.21 105.65 125.60
N LYS A 277 6.42 106.35 126.73
CA LYS A 277 5.54 106.29 127.92
C LYS A 277 4.39 107.30 127.91
N GLU A 278 4.25 108.10 126.86
CA GLU A 278 3.30 109.23 126.82
C GLU A 278 2.05 108.96 125.96
N GLU A 279 2.11 108.07 124.96
CA GLU A 279 1.05 107.94 123.94
C GLU A 279 0.20 106.65 124.01
N ASP A 280 0.49 105.71 124.91
CA ASP A 280 -0.39 104.56 125.20
C ASP A 280 -1.78 104.99 125.76
N ALA A 281 -1.94 106.28 126.08
CA ALA A 281 -3.19 106.88 126.54
C ALA A 281 -4.30 106.95 125.47
N ARG A 282 -3.99 106.98 124.17
CA ARG A 282 -4.98 107.25 123.10
C ARG A 282 -5.39 106.06 122.23
N LYS A 283 -5.15 104.83 122.70
CA LYS A 283 -5.55 103.57 122.05
C LYS A 283 -7.07 103.25 122.17
N LYS A 284 -7.92 104.26 122.36
CA LYS A 284 -9.39 104.14 122.62
C LYS A 284 -10.22 105.24 121.96
N GLU A 285 -9.82 105.65 120.76
CA GLU A 285 -10.57 106.57 119.88
C GLU A 285 -10.28 106.19 118.41
N GLN A 286 -10.39 104.94 117.98
CA GLN A 286 -11.52 103.99 118.06
C GLN A 286 -12.71 104.38 117.15
N ASP A 287 -13.11 103.43 116.30
CA ASP A 287 -14.41 103.27 115.61
C ASP A 287 -15.04 104.45 114.82
N ALA A 288 -14.28 105.52 114.56
CA ALA A 288 -14.66 106.55 113.59
C ALA A 288 -14.19 106.18 112.16
N GLN A 289 -15.15 105.92 111.26
CA GLN A 289 -15.02 105.96 109.78
C GLN A 289 -13.82 105.20 109.15
N LYS A 290 -13.97 104.01 108.53
CA LYS A 290 -15.13 103.36 107.88
C LYS A 290 -15.79 104.25 106.81
N LYS A 291 -15.60 103.92 105.53
CA LYS A 291 -15.58 104.86 104.36
C LYS A 291 -14.21 105.54 104.27
N LYS A 292 -13.56 105.70 103.11
CA LYS A 292 -13.97 105.41 101.72
C LYS A 292 -12.94 104.49 101.05
N ASP A 293 -13.35 103.42 100.38
CA ASP A 293 -13.94 103.38 99.02
C ASP A 293 -12.92 103.66 97.89
N ASP A 294 -11.62 103.56 98.18
CA ASP A 294 -10.52 103.23 97.22
C ASP A 294 -9.96 101.84 97.61
N ALA A 295 -10.59 100.69 97.35
CA ALA A 295 -11.24 100.21 96.13
C ALA A 295 -10.29 99.97 94.94
N GLN A 296 -10.31 98.73 94.45
CA GLN A 296 -10.36 98.42 93.00
C GLN A 296 -9.21 98.93 92.10
N LYS A 297 -7.96 99.05 92.59
CA LYS A 297 -6.82 99.45 91.74
C LYS A 297 -5.53 98.62 91.79
N LYS A 298 -5.40 97.60 92.66
CA LYS A 298 -4.26 96.65 92.64
C LYS A 298 -4.65 95.18 92.55
N GLU A 299 -5.92 94.94 92.25
CA GLU A 299 -6.47 93.67 91.75
C GLU A 299 -6.26 93.52 90.23
N GLU A 300 -5.76 94.56 89.56
CA GLU A 300 -5.65 94.67 88.10
C GLU A 300 -4.27 94.27 87.55
N ASP A 301 -3.17 94.51 88.29
CA ASP A 301 -1.82 94.18 87.82
C ASP A 301 -1.52 92.66 87.86
N ALA A 302 -2.17 91.90 88.75
CA ALA A 302 -2.07 90.44 88.81
C ALA A 302 -2.60 89.74 87.55
N ARG A 303 -3.36 90.43 86.68
CA ARG A 303 -3.84 89.91 85.39
C ARG A 303 -2.83 90.02 84.25
N LYS A 304 -1.66 90.63 84.44
CA LYS A 304 -0.70 90.89 83.36
C LYS A 304 0.29 89.76 83.09
N GLU A 305 0.56 88.89 84.07
CA GLU A 305 1.49 87.75 83.89
C GLU A 305 0.83 86.52 83.24
N GLU A 306 -0.50 86.38 83.30
CA GLU A 306 -1.23 85.30 82.58
C GLU A 306 -1.30 85.55 81.05
N ALA A 307 -1.10 86.80 80.61
CA ALA A 307 -1.19 87.20 79.21
C ALA A 307 0.05 86.80 78.38
N THR A 308 1.26 86.96 78.94
CA THR A 308 2.52 86.69 78.24
C THR A 308 2.82 85.19 78.05
N GLN A 309 2.17 84.30 78.81
CA GLN A 309 2.19 82.87 78.52
C GLN A 309 1.33 82.49 77.31
N ARG A 310 0.25 83.23 77.00
CA ARG A 310 -0.58 82.95 75.81
C ARG A 310 0.10 83.38 74.51
N GLN A 311 0.82 84.50 74.47
CA GLN A 311 1.60 84.89 73.28
C GLN A 311 2.60 83.80 72.84
N ARG A 312 3.29 83.16 73.79
CA ARG A 312 4.24 82.06 73.49
C ARG A 312 3.55 80.77 73.00
N ALA A 313 2.26 80.58 73.27
CA ALA A 313 1.49 79.47 72.72
C ALA A 313 1.03 79.75 71.28
N ASP A 314 0.59 80.98 71.00
CA ASP A 314 0.10 81.35 69.65
C ASP A 314 1.24 81.52 68.63
N GLU A 315 2.44 81.97 69.04
CA GLU A 315 3.63 82.00 68.16
C GLU A 315 4.09 80.60 67.73
N LEU A 316 4.06 79.61 68.65
CA LEU A 316 4.33 78.22 68.33
C LEU A 316 3.26 77.61 67.41
N ARG A 317 1.99 78.01 67.58
CA ARG A 317 0.90 77.58 66.70
C ARG A 317 1.07 78.12 65.29
N LYS A 318 1.43 79.39 65.16
CA LYS A 318 1.66 80.04 63.85
C LYS A 318 2.78 79.38 63.06
N MET A 319 3.91 79.05 63.69
CA MET A 319 4.99 78.30 63.01
C MET A 319 4.57 76.88 62.59
N PHE A 320 3.68 76.21 63.33
CA PHE A 320 3.12 74.92 62.93
C PHE A 320 2.09 75.02 61.78
N GLU A 321 1.35 76.11 61.68
CA GLU A 321 0.46 76.40 60.55
C GLU A 321 1.27 76.73 59.27
N GLU A 322 2.34 77.54 59.38
CA GLU A 322 3.21 77.89 58.24
C GLU A 322 4.02 76.67 57.74
N LEU A 323 4.57 75.83 58.62
CA LEU A 323 5.20 74.54 58.26
C LEU A 323 4.23 73.52 57.63
N ARG A 324 2.92 73.72 57.77
CA ARG A 324 1.89 72.89 57.12
C ARG A 324 1.47 73.44 55.75
N ALA A 325 1.76 74.71 55.46
CA ALA A 325 1.40 75.36 54.20
C ALA A 325 2.43 75.16 53.07
N GLU A 326 3.69 74.86 53.39
CA GLU A 326 4.78 74.68 52.42
C GLU A 326 5.19 73.20 52.20
N CYS A 327 4.42 72.25 52.74
CA CYS A 327 4.70 70.80 52.65
C CYS A 327 3.52 69.96 52.11
N ASP A 328 2.71 70.54 51.21
CA ASP A 328 1.81 69.79 50.34
C ASP A 328 1.92 70.30 48.89
N PRO A 329 1.98 69.41 47.87
CA PRO A 329 0.85 68.50 47.62
C PRO A 329 1.27 67.04 47.38
N LEU A 330 1.57 66.29 48.44
CA LEU A 330 1.87 64.86 48.33
C LEU A 330 0.64 63.95 48.03
N PRO A 331 -0.62 64.31 48.38
CA PRO A 331 -1.81 63.64 47.85
C PRO A 331 -1.95 63.76 46.33
N ALA A 332 -1.52 64.87 45.72
CA ALA A 332 -1.70 65.10 44.29
C ALA A 332 -0.76 64.24 43.42
N MET A 333 0.45 63.95 43.92
CA MET A 333 1.37 63.03 43.27
C MET A 333 0.92 61.57 43.43
N ALA A 334 0.41 61.18 44.60
CA ALA A 334 -0.20 59.86 44.80
C ALA A 334 -1.43 59.66 43.89
N ALA A 335 -2.33 60.65 43.81
CA ALA A 335 -3.49 60.60 42.93
C ALA A 335 -3.11 60.52 41.43
N LYS A 336 -2.05 61.21 40.98
CA LYS A 336 -1.53 61.08 39.61
C LYS A 336 -0.84 59.74 39.36
N ALA A 337 -0.10 59.19 40.32
CA ALA A 337 0.50 57.87 40.20
C ALA A 337 -0.57 56.77 40.13
N GLN A 338 -1.61 56.86 40.97
CA GLN A 338 -2.74 55.94 40.96
C GLN A 338 -3.54 56.06 39.64
N ALA A 339 -3.91 57.28 39.23
CA ALA A 339 -4.62 57.49 37.97
C ALA A 339 -3.80 57.06 36.73
N ALA A 340 -2.47 57.22 36.74
CA ALA A 340 -1.61 56.70 35.69
C ALA A 340 -1.52 55.16 35.72
N ALA A 341 -1.45 54.54 36.90
CA ALA A 341 -1.49 53.09 37.04
C ALA A 341 -2.82 52.52 36.56
N ASP A 342 -3.94 53.17 36.88
CA ASP A 342 -5.28 52.79 36.42
C ASP A 342 -5.48 53.07 34.91
N GLU A 343 -4.85 54.12 34.34
CA GLU A 343 -4.83 54.34 32.88
C GLU A 343 -3.99 53.27 32.16
N TRP A 344 -2.81 52.91 32.70
CA TRP A 344 -1.98 51.82 32.17
C TRP A 344 -2.66 50.46 32.30
N LYS A 345 -3.41 50.23 33.39
CA LYS A 345 -4.23 49.04 33.59
C LYS A 345 -5.40 49.00 32.61
N ALA A 346 -6.12 50.10 32.41
CA ALA A 346 -7.17 50.21 31.40
C ALA A 346 -6.63 50.09 29.96
N LYS A 347 -5.39 50.52 29.70
CA LYS A 347 -4.68 50.24 28.43
C LYS A 347 -4.31 48.77 28.29
N ALA A 348 -3.81 48.13 29.35
CA ALA A 348 -3.51 46.70 29.34
C ALA A 348 -4.78 45.87 29.11
N GLU A 349 -5.87 46.18 29.81
CA GLU A 349 -7.18 45.55 29.63
C GLU A 349 -7.77 45.81 28.23
N ARG A 350 -7.56 47.00 27.63
CA ARG A 350 -7.90 47.24 26.21
C ARG A 350 -7.04 46.43 25.26
N CYS A 351 -5.72 46.40 25.41
CA CYS A 351 -4.86 45.57 24.56
C CYS A 351 -5.16 44.08 24.72
N GLN A 352 -5.57 43.64 25.91
CA GLN A 352 -5.98 42.27 26.17
C GLN A 352 -7.36 41.97 25.56
N ALA A 353 -8.29 42.93 25.58
CA ALA A 353 -9.56 42.85 24.85
C ALA A 353 -9.37 42.88 23.33
N GLU A 354 -8.44 43.69 22.80
CA GLU A 354 -8.04 43.70 21.38
C GLU A 354 -7.36 42.37 20.99
N VAL A 355 -6.57 41.75 21.87
CA VAL A 355 -6.01 40.41 21.64
C VAL A 355 -7.10 39.33 21.66
N GLU A 356 -8.08 39.38 22.56
CA GLU A 356 -9.22 38.45 22.55
C GLU A 356 -10.19 38.72 21.39
N GLU A 357 -10.32 39.96 20.93
CA GLU A 357 -11.12 40.32 19.76
C GLU A 357 -10.40 39.93 18.45
N LEU A 358 -9.08 40.10 18.36
CA LEU A 358 -8.27 39.56 17.27
C LEU A 358 -8.25 38.02 17.28
N LYS A 359 -8.31 37.37 18.46
CA LYS A 359 -8.56 35.91 18.55
C LYS A 359 -9.98 35.55 18.10
N ARG A 360 -11.00 36.36 18.41
CA ARG A 360 -12.36 36.19 17.86
C ARG A 360 -12.39 36.37 16.36
N GLN A 361 -11.68 37.35 15.81
CA GLN A 361 -11.61 37.60 14.36
C GLN A 361 -10.76 36.54 13.64
N LEU A 362 -9.73 35.99 14.30
CA LEU A 362 -8.98 34.82 13.82
C LEU A 362 -9.82 33.53 13.89
N ALA A 363 -10.72 33.40 14.87
CA ALA A 363 -11.68 32.30 14.94
C ALA A 363 -12.84 32.48 13.95
N ALA A 364 -13.30 33.70 13.74
CA ALA A 364 -14.36 34.07 12.80
C ALA A 364 -13.88 33.91 11.36
N SER A 365 -12.71 34.42 10.97
CA SER A 365 -12.11 34.14 9.65
C SER A 365 -11.75 32.67 9.42
N ARG A 366 -11.63 31.87 10.50
CA ARG A 366 -11.51 30.40 10.44
C ARG A 366 -12.87 29.68 10.34
N ALA A 367 -13.98 30.37 10.56
CA ALA A 367 -15.36 29.88 10.37
C ALA A 367 -16.01 30.45 9.09
N GLU A 368 -15.65 31.67 8.71
CA GLU A 368 -15.97 32.38 7.47
C GLU A 368 -14.90 32.18 6.39
N ALA A 369 -14.23 31.02 6.42
CA ALA A 369 -13.68 30.42 5.22
C ALA A 369 -14.84 29.67 4.53
N PRO A 370 -15.58 30.27 3.58
CA PRO A 370 -16.71 29.60 2.96
C PRO A 370 -16.22 28.34 2.24
N ALA A 371 -16.81 27.21 2.60
CA ALA A 371 -16.64 25.96 1.88
C ALA A 371 -17.33 26.07 0.51
N ALA A 372 -16.65 26.72 -0.45
CA ALA A 372 -16.98 26.68 -1.87
C ALA A 372 -16.64 25.31 -2.51
N VAL A 373 -16.87 24.22 -1.76
CA VAL A 373 -17.01 22.84 -2.21
C VAL A 373 -18.13 22.23 -1.36
N ALA A 374 -19.37 22.43 -1.80
CA ALA A 374 -20.53 21.70 -1.29
C ALA A 374 -20.73 20.43 -2.12
N SER A 375 -21.11 19.33 -1.46
CA SER A 375 -21.49 18.03 -2.05
C SER A 375 -20.36 17.30 -2.80
N THR A 376 -20.25 15.98 -2.71
CA THR A 376 -21.28 14.94 -2.57
C THR A 376 -20.89 14.06 -1.36
N GLU A 377 -21.73 13.89 -0.32
CA GLU A 377 -22.77 12.84 -0.22
C GLU A 377 -22.22 11.42 -0.50
N GLN A 378 -22.45 10.35 0.26
CA GLN A 378 -23.38 9.95 1.35
C GLN A 378 -22.71 8.72 2.06
N ALA A 379 -23.12 8.14 3.18
CA ALA A 379 -24.00 8.44 4.32
C ALA A 379 -23.77 7.34 5.40
N SER A 380 -24.46 7.40 6.56
CA SER A 380 -24.89 6.27 7.43
C SER A 380 -23.85 5.19 7.86
N THR A 381 -23.65 4.84 9.14
CA THR A 381 -24.54 4.86 10.31
C THR A 381 -23.80 5.20 11.61
N GLY A 382 -24.54 5.46 12.70
CA GLY A 382 -24.01 5.35 14.08
C GLY A 382 -23.88 3.88 14.56
N PRO A 383 -23.74 3.60 15.87
CA PRO A 383 -24.06 4.48 17.01
C PRO A 383 -22.91 4.73 18.02
N ALA A 384 -23.25 5.53 19.05
CA ALA A 384 -22.45 5.92 20.20
C ALA A 384 -22.40 4.82 21.31
N PRO A 385 -21.97 5.10 22.57
CA PRO A 385 -21.02 6.08 23.11
C PRO A 385 -20.01 5.49 24.15
N THR A 386 -19.08 6.29 24.69
CA THR A 386 -18.82 6.35 26.15
C THR A 386 -18.03 7.60 26.57
N LYS A 387 -18.10 7.96 27.87
CA LYS A 387 -17.42 9.10 28.51
C LYS A 387 -16.07 8.70 29.16
N PRO A 388 -15.20 9.65 29.54
CA PRO A 388 -13.86 9.37 30.05
C PRO A 388 -13.75 9.24 31.58
N SER A 389 -12.59 8.76 32.03
CA SER A 389 -11.85 9.16 33.25
C SER A 389 -12.29 8.67 34.64
N LEU A 390 -11.53 7.65 35.12
CA LEU A 390 -10.98 7.47 36.48
C LEU A 390 -11.88 7.22 37.72
N THR A 391 -11.41 6.25 38.53
CA THR A 391 -11.56 6.05 40.00
C THR A 391 -12.95 5.98 40.64
N ASP A 392 -13.28 4.75 41.06
CA ASP A 392 -13.85 4.31 42.35
C ASP A 392 -14.98 5.06 43.10
N ALA A 393 -15.88 4.21 43.67
CA ALA A 393 -16.82 4.44 44.78
C ALA A 393 -18.23 5.06 44.53
N GLU A 394 -19.24 4.23 44.84
CA GLU A 394 -20.57 4.49 45.45
C GLU A 394 -21.65 5.43 44.83
N SER A 395 -22.75 4.78 44.41
CA SER A 395 -24.15 4.98 44.88
C SER A 395 -25.17 5.90 44.16
N THR A 396 -26.28 5.27 43.71
CA THR A 396 -27.70 5.73 43.58
C THR A 396 -28.15 6.89 42.66
N SER A 397 -28.87 6.52 41.57
CA SER A 397 -30.23 6.91 41.08
C SER A 397 -31.07 8.06 41.73
N PRO A 398 -32.18 8.55 41.09
CA PRO A 398 -32.57 8.68 39.65
C PRO A 398 -33.33 10.01 39.28
N GLY A 399 -33.72 10.25 38.00
CA GLY A 399 -34.81 11.22 37.65
C GLY A 399 -34.85 11.76 36.18
N PRO A 400 -36.02 12.14 35.57
CA PRO A 400 -36.15 12.34 34.09
C PRO A 400 -36.91 13.62 33.57
N ALA A 401 -37.23 13.63 32.26
CA ALA A 401 -38.11 14.56 31.47
C ALA A 401 -37.44 15.85 30.87
N GLU A 402 -37.92 16.55 29.81
CA GLU A 402 -39.12 16.41 28.92
C GLU A 402 -38.92 17.05 27.49
N THR A 403 -39.99 17.49 26.78
CA THR A 403 -40.05 17.93 25.34
C THR A 403 -41.15 19.04 25.14
N PRO A 404 -41.79 19.40 23.98
CA PRO A 404 -41.63 19.09 22.53
C PRO A 404 -41.84 20.26 21.49
N ALA A 405 -41.80 19.93 20.17
CA ALA A 405 -42.44 20.61 19.00
C ALA A 405 -41.89 21.98 18.49
N GLY A 406 -42.15 22.45 17.25
CA GLY A 406 -42.76 21.86 16.04
C GLY A 406 -43.33 22.88 15.01
N ARG A 407 -43.92 22.42 13.86
CA ARG A 407 -44.66 23.16 12.78
C ARG A 407 -43.82 23.95 11.73
N LYS A 408 -44.27 24.33 10.50
CA LYS A 408 -45.29 23.86 9.50
C LYS A 408 -45.15 24.67 8.17
N ARG A 409 -45.52 24.08 7.00
CA ARG A 409 -46.00 24.73 5.72
C ARG A 409 -44.97 25.56 4.88
N ALA A 410 -45.10 25.80 3.57
CA ALA A 410 -46.01 25.31 2.49
C ALA A 410 -45.46 25.53 1.04
N ARG A 411 -46.22 25.07 0.03
CA ARG A 411 -46.17 25.27 -1.46
C ARG A 411 -46.14 26.77 -1.91
N PRO A 412 -45.86 27.15 -3.20
CA PRO A 412 -46.56 26.70 -4.43
C PRO A 412 -45.73 26.52 -5.74
N GLU A 413 -46.44 26.15 -6.84
CA GLU A 413 -46.21 26.23 -8.33
C GLU A 413 -44.79 26.48 -8.96
N GLY A 414 -44.42 26.08 -10.19
CA GLY A 414 -45.14 25.93 -11.49
C GLY A 414 -44.72 27.07 -12.46
N PRO A 415 -44.60 26.92 -13.82
CA PRO A 415 -45.35 26.03 -14.74
C PRO A 415 -44.50 25.34 -15.87
N ALA A 416 -45.15 24.95 -16.98
CA ALA A 416 -44.71 24.50 -18.34
C ALA A 416 -43.22 24.66 -18.75
N GLY A 417 -42.61 23.84 -19.63
CA GLY A 417 -43.10 22.87 -20.64
C GLY A 417 -41.95 22.56 -21.63
N ASP A 418 -42.10 21.97 -22.83
CA ASP A 418 -43.15 21.12 -23.44
C ASP A 418 -42.58 20.52 -24.75
N ALA A 419 -42.59 19.20 -24.95
CA ALA A 419 -43.42 18.48 -25.94
C ALA A 419 -42.73 18.07 -27.27
N SER A 420 -43.28 17.02 -27.93
CA SER A 420 -42.85 16.36 -29.20
C SER A 420 -41.51 15.57 -29.18
N SER A 421 -41.36 14.42 -29.86
CA SER A 421 -42.37 13.52 -30.47
C SER A 421 -41.79 12.12 -30.75
N SER A 422 -42.59 11.06 -30.57
CA SER A 422 -42.40 9.73 -31.18
C SER A 422 -43.27 9.59 -32.44
N PRO A 423 -43.00 8.61 -33.32
CA PRO A 423 -43.76 7.34 -33.27
C PRO A 423 -42.83 6.10 -33.44
N ASP A 424 -43.28 4.83 -33.49
CA ASP A 424 -44.64 4.27 -33.64
C ASP A 424 -44.86 2.93 -32.88
N ARG A 425 -46.03 2.30 -33.02
CA ARG A 425 -46.50 1.10 -32.29
C ARG A 425 -46.49 -0.21 -33.11
N ALA A 426 -46.08 -1.30 -32.46
CA ALA A 426 -46.54 -2.71 -32.59
C ALA A 426 -45.55 -3.61 -31.81
N ASP A 427 -45.90 -4.71 -31.13
CA ASP A 427 -47.19 -5.36 -30.84
C ASP A 427 -47.25 -5.78 -29.35
N ALA A 428 -48.41 -6.27 -28.89
CA ALA A 428 -48.59 -6.75 -27.51
C ALA A 428 -49.16 -8.16 -27.45
N ASP A 429 -48.46 -9.11 -26.81
CA ASP A 429 -49.09 -10.37 -26.38
C ASP A 429 -48.34 -11.09 -25.22
N ALA A 430 -48.99 -12.09 -24.63
CA ALA A 430 -48.46 -13.21 -23.84
C ALA A 430 -47.56 -12.91 -22.61
N ARG A 431 -48.15 -12.38 -21.53
CA ARG A 431 -47.54 -12.44 -20.17
C ARG A 431 -47.62 -13.85 -19.56
N SER A 432 -46.67 -14.73 -19.90
CA SER A 432 -46.48 -16.00 -19.18
C SER A 432 -45.83 -15.79 -17.80
N PRO A 433 -46.32 -16.41 -16.72
CA PRO A 433 -45.70 -16.31 -15.40
C PRO A 433 -44.34 -17.02 -15.38
N LYS A 434 -43.27 -16.29 -15.04
CA LYS A 434 -41.93 -16.87 -14.91
C LYS A 434 -41.92 -17.91 -13.79
N ARG A 435 -41.70 -19.18 -14.13
CA ARG A 435 -41.27 -20.20 -13.14
C ARG A 435 -40.04 -19.68 -12.40
N PRO A 436 -39.89 -19.94 -11.08
CA PRO A 436 -38.62 -19.72 -10.41
C PRO A 436 -37.54 -20.53 -11.14
N ARG A 437 -36.39 -19.90 -11.44
CA ARG A 437 -35.22 -20.67 -11.87
C ARG A 437 -34.85 -21.64 -10.74
N PRO A 438 -34.51 -22.90 -11.04
CA PRO A 438 -33.89 -23.75 -10.02
C PRO A 438 -32.62 -23.06 -9.52
N PRO A 439 -32.26 -23.19 -8.23
CA PRO A 439 -31.02 -22.64 -7.72
C PRO A 439 -29.87 -23.26 -8.52
N GLN A 440 -29.21 -22.45 -9.35
CA GLN A 440 -27.98 -22.86 -10.00
C GLN A 440 -26.97 -23.15 -8.90
N LEU A 441 -26.29 -24.32 -8.96
CA LEU A 441 -25.18 -24.59 -8.06
C LEU A 441 -24.17 -23.46 -8.20
N GLN A 442 -24.11 -22.58 -7.20
CA GLN A 442 -23.06 -21.60 -7.09
C GLN A 442 -21.77 -22.40 -6.93
N LYS A 443 -20.86 -22.27 -7.90
CA LYS A 443 -19.51 -22.84 -7.76
C LYS A 443 -18.92 -22.28 -6.46
N PRO A 444 -18.33 -23.11 -5.60
CA PRO A 444 -17.69 -22.61 -4.38
C PRO A 444 -16.67 -21.54 -4.75
N GLY A 445 -16.69 -20.42 -4.03
CA GLY A 445 -15.76 -19.32 -4.28
C GLY A 445 -14.31 -19.73 -4.07
N PRO A 446 -13.35 -18.95 -4.59
CA PRO A 446 -11.93 -19.25 -4.43
C PRO A 446 -11.57 -19.34 -2.95
N VAL A 447 -10.81 -20.37 -2.62
CA VAL A 447 -10.14 -20.50 -1.32
C VAL A 447 -8.80 -19.77 -1.43
N ILE A 448 -8.62 -18.72 -0.63
CA ILE A 448 -7.53 -17.75 -0.75
C ILE A 448 -6.70 -17.74 0.55
N ALA A 449 -5.37 -17.78 0.43
CA ALA A 449 -4.48 -17.42 1.53
C ALA A 449 -3.84 -16.04 1.29
N LEU A 450 -3.74 -15.22 2.33
CA LEU A 450 -3.07 -13.92 2.28
C LEU A 450 -1.62 -14.07 2.76
N SER A 451 -0.64 -13.51 2.04
CA SER A 451 0.79 -13.64 2.41
C SER A 451 1.62 -12.37 2.18
N GLY A 452 2.70 -12.23 2.94
CA GLY A 452 3.62 -11.07 2.86
C GLY A 452 3.11 -9.78 3.53
N PHE A 453 1.92 -9.79 4.15
CA PHE A 453 1.34 -8.64 4.85
C PHE A 453 1.93 -8.50 6.27
N SER A 454 2.66 -7.41 6.51
CA SER A 454 3.40 -7.17 7.75
C SER A 454 2.60 -6.38 8.80
N SER A 455 2.98 -6.51 10.07
CA SER A 455 2.58 -5.58 11.13
C SER A 455 3.65 -4.57 11.52
N LYS A 456 4.82 -4.57 10.85
CA LYS A 456 5.84 -3.52 11.03
C LYS A 456 5.36 -2.22 10.38
N LEU A 457 5.69 -1.09 11.01
CA LEU A 457 5.21 0.25 10.61
C LEU A 457 5.90 0.81 9.35
N GLU A 458 7.06 0.25 8.99
CA GLU A 458 7.89 0.65 7.84
C GLU A 458 7.25 0.34 6.48
N ASP A 459 6.29 -0.58 6.44
CA ASP A 459 5.56 -0.92 5.22
C ASP A 459 4.50 0.14 4.90
N ALA A 460 4.69 0.83 3.76
CA ALA A 460 3.75 1.80 3.22
C ALA A 460 2.30 1.26 3.21
N HIS A 461 1.33 2.13 3.53
CA HIS A 461 0.00 1.75 4.04
C HIS A 461 -0.75 0.63 3.26
N LYS A 462 -0.54 0.54 1.92
CA LYS A 462 -1.15 -0.48 1.02
C LYS A 462 -0.96 -1.94 1.48
N TYR A 463 0.11 -2.28 2.22
CA TYR A 463 0.41 -3.67 2.60
C TYR A 463 0.46 -3.96 4.11
N SER A 464 -0.10 -3.07 4.93
CA SER A 464 -0.16 -3.23 6.38
C SER A 464 -1.13 -4.35 6.83
N ARG A 465 -1.03 -4.80 8.08
CA ARG A 465 -2.01 -5.72 8.70
C ARG A 465 -3.46 -5.22 8.59
N LYS A 466 -3.70 -3.90 8.57
CA LYS A 466 -5.04 -3.33 8.31
C LYS A 466 -5.52 -3.61 6.89
N ALA A 467 -4.64 -3.50 5.89
CA ALA A 467 -4.95 -3.86 4.50
C ALA A 467 -5.23 -5.37 4.35
N CYS A 468 -4.54 -6.23 5.10
CA CYS A 468 -4.84 -7.66 5.17
C CYS A 468 -6.27 -7.94 5.68
N SER A 469 -6.69 -7.31 6.78
CA SER A 469 -8.07 -7.41 7.28
C SER A 469 -9.12 -6.83 6.32
N TYR A 470 -8.78 -5.75 5.58
CA TYR A 470 -9.66 -5.17 4.58
C TYR A 470 -9.85 -6.11 3.37
N LEU A 471 -8.76 -6.66 2.82
CA LEU A 471 -8.81 -7.70 1.78
C LEU A 471 -9.59 -8.94 2.24
N GLN A 472 -9.48 -9.31 3.52
CA GLN A 472 -10.25 -10.43 4.08
C GLN A 472 -11.77 -10.17 4.04
N SER A 473 -12.23 -8.97 4.37
CA SER A 473 -13.65 -8.59 4.18
C SER A 473 -14.03 -8.71 2.71
N MET A 474 -13.29 -8.05 1.83
CA MET A 474 -13.57 -8.02 0.38
C MET A 474 -13.69 -9.41 -0.25
N ILE A 475 -12.88 -10.37 0.20
CA ILE A 475 -12.97 -11.78 -0.24
C ILE A 475 -14.25 -12.45 0.29
N GLN A 476 -14.60 -12.24 1.56
CA GLN A 476 -15.80 -12.79 2.18
C GLN A 476 -17.08 -12.20 1.57
N ASP A 477 -17.09 -10.89 1.28
CA ASP A 477 -18.16 -10.16 0.60
C ASP A 477 -18.40 -10.67 -0.85
N LEU A 478 -17.36 -11.22 -1.48
CA LEU A 478 -17.41 -11.91 -2.78
C LEU A 478 -17.69 -13.42 -2.70
N GLY A 479 -17.98 -13.95 -1.50
CA GLY A 479 -18.24 -15.38 -1.28
C GLY A 479 -17.02 -16.30 -1.40
N GLY A 480 -15.80 -15.76 -1.32
CA GLY A 480 -14.55 -16.52 -1.23
C GLY A 480 -14.18 -16.87 0.22
N THR A 481 -13.37 -17.90 0.40
CA THR A 481 -12.96 -18.39 1.73
C THR A 481 -11.52 -17.99 2.00
N VAL A 482 -11.29 -17.13 2.99
CA VAL A 482 -9.91 -16.82 3.44
C VAL A 482 -9.45 -17.87 4.45
N ILE A 483 -8.45 -18.66 4.07
CA ILE A 483 -7.69 -19.47 5.03
C ILE A 483 -6.60 -18.58 5.62
N GLY A 484 -6.74 -18.27 6.91
CA GLY A 484 -5.75 -17.52 7.66
C GLY A 484 -4.42 -18.29 7.67
N GLY A 485 -3.32 -17.62 7.30
CA GLY A 485 -1.99 -18.22 7.30
C GLY A 485 -1.53 -18.57 8.72
N GLY A 486 -1.83 -19.79 9.15
CA GLY A 486 -1.32 -20.36 10.40
C GLY A 486 0.21 -20.38 10.41
N THR A 487 0.80 -20.33 11.60
CA THR A 487 2.27 -20.34 11.75
C THR A 487 2.93 -21.69 11.45
N GLN A 488 2.12 -22.74 11.27
CA GLN A 488 2.54 -24.07 10.81
C GLN A 488 2.95 -24.04 9.32
N THR A 489 3.70 -25.05 8.91
CA THR A 489 4.68 -24.91 7.81
C THR A 489 4.17 -25.30 6.42
N GLY A 490 2.85 -25.43 6.23
CA GLY A 490 2.25 -25.86 4.98
C GLY A 490 1.13 -24.93 4.50
N LEU A 491 1.04 -24.75 3.18
CA LEU A 491 -0.17 -24.22 2.56
C LEU A 491 -1.22 -25.33 2.55
N ASP A 492 -2.44 -25.03 3.00
CA ASP A 492 -3.55 -25.98 2.97
C ASP A 492 -3.86 -26.37 1.51
N ALA A 493 -3.99 -27.68 1.24
CA ALA A 493 -4.18 -28.22 -0.10
C ALA A 493 -5.48 -27.74 -0.78
N THR A 494 -6.44 -27.20 -0.02
CA THR A 494 -7.65 -26.55 -0.54
C THR A 494 -7.41 -25.14 -1.10
N VAL A 495 -6.30 -24.46 -0.75
CA VAL A 495 -6.02 -23.09 -1.20
C VAL A 495 -5.80 -23.02 -2.70
N THR A 496 -6.74 -22.39 -3.40
CA THR A 496 -6.71 -22.20 -4.85
C THR A 496 -5.82 -21.03 -5.29
N HIS A 497 -5.75 -19.97 -4.47
CA HIS A 497 -5.02 -18.74 -4.76
C HIS A 497 -4.23 -18.25 -3.53
N VAL A 498 -3.06 -17.68 -3.75
CA VAL A 498 -2.29 -16.94 -2.73
C VAL A 498 -2.19 -15.49 -3.16
N VAL A 499 -2.89 -14.59 -2.45
CA VAL A 499 -2.76 -13.15 -2.65
C VAL A 499 -1.55 -12.67 -1.86
N ALA A 500 -0.57 -12.09 -2.57
CA ALA A 500 0.74 -11.75 -2.02
C ALA A 500 1.10 -10.28 -2.21
N LYS A 501 1.96 -9.78 -1.33
CA LYS A 501 2.67 -8.51 -1.54
C LYS A 501 3.72 -8.67 -2.66
N PRO A 502 3.76 -7.78 -3.68
CA PRO A 502 4.77 -7.83 -4.74
C PRO A 502 6.21 -7.85 -4.20
N HIS A 503 7.07 -8.60 -4.88
CA HIS A 503 8.49 -8.78 -4.54
C HIS A 503 8.77 -9.22 -3.09
N LYS A 504 7.80 -9.87 -2.42
CA LYS A 504 7.98 -10.51 -1.12
C LYS A 504 7.63 -11.98 -1.17
N ILE A 505 8.67 -12.77 -1.48
CA ILE A 505 8.62 -14.22 -1.40
C ILE A 505 8.46 -14.64 0.06
N THR A 506 7.51 -15.53 0.28
CA THR A 506 7.23 -16.19 1.56
C THR A 506 7.13 -17.70 1.31
N PRO A 507 7.19 -18.54 2.35
CA PRO A 507 6.95 -19.98 2.19
C PRO A 507 5.64 -20.29 1.46
N ASN A 508 4.56 -19.54 1.71
CA ASN A 508 3.27 -19.75 1.03
C ASN A 508 3.33 -19.41 -0.47
N VAL A 509 4.10 -18.39 -0.88
CA VAL A 509 4.32 -18.05 -2.29
C VAL A 509 5.16 -19.13 -2.98
N LEU A 510 6.17 -19.67 -2.30
CA LEU A 510 6.94 -20.82 -2.81
C LEU A 510 6.07 -22.07 -2.96
N VAL A 511 5.28 -22.44 -1.95
CA VAL A 511 4.37 -23.60 -2.04
C VAL A 511 3.33 -23.39 -3.16
N ALA A 512 2.78 -22.19 -3.32
CA ALA A 512 1.86 -21.89 -4.42
C ALA A 512 2.52 -22.08 -5.79
N ALA A 513 3.78 -21.66 -5.95
CA ALA A 513 4.54 -21.83 -7.18
C ALA A 513 4.83 -23.31 -7.48
N LEU A 514 5.23 -24.08 -6.46
CA LEU A 514 5.55 -25.50 -6.62
C LEU A 514 4.31 -26.39 -6.82
N THR A 515 3.15 -25.98 -6.32
CA THR A 515 1.89 -26.74 -6.39
C THR A 515 0.89 -26.22 -7.44
N GLY A 516 1.34 -25.34 -8.34
CA GLY A 516 0.54 -24.81 -9.44
C GLY A 516 -0.75 -24.10 -9.00
N ARG A 517 -0.66 -23.30 -7.93
CA ARG A 517 -1.74 -22.41 -7.48
C ARG A 517 -1.53 -21.01 -8.04
N TRP A 518 -2.61 -20.23 -8.12
CA TRP A 518 -2.53 -18.83 -8.54
C TRP A 518 -1.78 -18.00 -7.50
N ILE A 519 -0.84 -17.18 -7.94
CA ILE A 519 -0.13 -16.18 -7.15
C ILE A 519 -0.58 -14.81 -7.62
N MET A 520 -1.35 -14.12 -6.78
CA MET A 520 -2.17 -12.97 -7.16
C MET A 520 -1.69 -11.69 -6.48
N SER A 521 -1.78 -10.57 -7.19
CA SER A 521 -1.69 -9.24 -6.57
C SER A 521 -2.91 -8.96 -5.68
N ALA A 522 -2.75 -8.04 -4.71
CA ALA A 522 -3.86 -7.53 -3.91
C ALA A 522 -4.93 -6.81 -4.77
N ASP A 523 -4.54 -6.33 -5.94
CA ASP A 523 -5.40 -5.52 -6.81
C ASP A 523 -6.41 -6.38 -7.58
N TRP A 524 -6.18 -7.70 -7.73
CA TRP A 524 -7.19 -8.68 -8.20
C TRP A 524 -8.46 -8.69 -7.34
N VAL A 525 -8.30 -8.67 -6.02
CA VAL A 525 -9.40 -8.66 -5.06
C VAL A 525 -10.16 -7.33 -5.18
N GLN A 526 -9.43 -6.22 -5.36
CA GLN A 526 -10.03 -4.90 -5.53
C GLN A 526 -10.85 -4.80 -6.82
N ALA A 527 -10.31 -5.27 -7.95
CA ALA A 527 -11.02 -5.35 -9.22
C ALA A 527 -12.25 -6.27 -9.12
N SER A 528 -12.12 -7.41 -8.45
CA SER A 528 -13.24 -8.34 -8.22
C SER A 528 -14.37 -7.69 -7.40
N THR A 529 -14.04 -6.94 -6.33
CA THR A 529 -15.04 -6.23 -5.51
C THR A 529 -15.70 -5.08 -6.28
N GLN A 530 -14.95 -4.36 -7.12
CA GLN A 530 -15.50 -3.33 -8.01
C GLN A 530 -16.47 -3.93 -9.05
N ALA A 531 -16.10 -5.06 -9.66
CA ALA A 531 -16.96 -5.81 -10.59
C ALA A 531 -18.14 -6.53 -9.90
N ARG A 532 -18.08 -6.71 -8.57
CA ARG A 532 -19.01 -7.53 -7.75
C ARG A 532 -19.05 -9.01 -8.15
N CYS A 533 -17.95 -9.49 -8.74
CA CYS A 533 -17.73 -10.88 -9.10
C CYS A 533 -16.22 -11.13 -9.23
N TRP A 534 -15.78 -12.39 -9.13
CA TRP A 534 -14.39 -12.75 -9.40
C TRP A 534 -14.04 -12.46 -10.86
N VAL A 535 -13.07 -11.57 -11.09
CA VAL A 535 -12.54 -11.26 -12.42
C VAL A 535 -11.43 -12.24 -12.81
N GLU A 536 -11.20 -12.38 -14.11
CA GLU A 536 -10.19 -13.28 -14.68
C GLU A 536 -8.81 -13.05 -14.06
N GLU A 537 -8.17 -14.14 -13.66
CA GLU A 537 -6.94 -14.15 -12.87
C GLU A 537 -5.70 -13.76 -13.70
N SER A 538 -5.74 -14.01 -15.02
CA SER A 538 -4.63 -13.83 -15.97
C SER A 538 -4.04 -12.41 -15.98
N GLY A 539 -4.87 -11.38 -15.76
CA GLY A 539 -4.46 -9.97 -15.73
C GLY A 539 -3.87 -9.47 -14.41
N TYR A 540 -3.89 -10.28 -13.34
CA TYR A 540 -3.53 -9.81 -11.98
C TYR A 540 -2.55 -10.72 -11.23
N GLY A 541 -2.11 -11.81 -11.83
CA GLY A 541 -1.24 -12.81 -11.23
C GLY A 541 -0.78 -13.87 -12.23
N HIS A 542 -0.16 -14.93 -11.73
CA HIS A 542 0.27 -16.06 -12.55
C HIS A 542 0.00 -17.39 -11.85
N ARG A 543 -0.04 -18.48 -12.63
CA ARG A 543 -0.16 -19.85 -12.14
C ARG A 543 0.90 -20.71 -12.79
N CYS A 544 1.87 -21.16 -12.00
CA CYS A 544 2.99 -21.95 -12.51
C CYS A 544 2.51 -23.33 -12.99
N GLU A 545 2.54 -23.59 -14.30
CA GLU A 545 2.07 -24.87 -14.86
C GLU A 545 3.16 -25.93 -14.89
N GLY A 546 3.40 -26.59 -13.74
CA GLY A 546 4.21 -27.80 -13.65
C GLY A 546 5.06 -27.93 -12.38
N THR A 547 5.40 -29.17 -12.01
CA THR A 547 6.29 -29.50 -10.88
C THR A 547 7.77 -29.35 -11.26
N SER A 548 8.21 -28.10 -11.47
CA SER A 548 9.52 -27.75 -12.06
C SER A 548 10.77 -28.32 -11.34
N LEU A 549 10.62 -28.81 -10.11
CA LEU A 549 11.69 -29.35 -9.28
C LEU A 549 11.68 -30.87 -9.10
N GLN A 550 10.75 -31.60 -9.71
CA GLN A 550 10.60 -33.03 -9.45
C GLN A 550 11.87 -33.82 -9.82
N GLY A 551 12.53 -34.41 -8.82
CA GLY A 551 13.79 -35.14 -8.98
C GLY A 551 15.04 -34.25 -9.15
N LYS A 552 14.92 -32.93 -9.08
CA LYS A 552 16.06 -32.00 -9.14
C LYS A 552 16.85 -31.98 -7.85
N LYS A 553 18.18 -31.99 -7.96
CA LYS A 553 19.09 -31.77 -6.84
C LYS A 553 19.30 -30.28 -6.59
N ILE A 554 19.12 -29.83 -5.36
CA ILE A 554 19.26 -28.42 -4.98
C ILE A 554 20.30 -28.27 -3.89
N HIS A 555 21.32 -27.45 -4.15
CA HIS A 555 22.23 -26.95 -3.13
C HIS A 555 21.79 -25.56 -2.66
N ILE A 556 21.82 -25.33 -1.35
CA ILE A 556 21.56 -24.02 -0.74
C ILE A 556 22.88 -23.54 -0.17
N THR A 557 23.38 -22.38 -0.62
CA THR A 557 24.71 -21.91 -0.24
C THR A 557 24.75 -21.29 1.17
N PRO A 558 25.91 -21.29 1.85
CA PRO A 558 26.04 -20.62 3.15
C PRO A 558 25.80 -19.10 3.13
N GLY A 559 25.97 -18.40 2.00
CA GLY A 559 25.55 -17.00 1.88
C GLY A 559 24.03 -16.84 1.85
N PHE A 560 23.32 -17.71 1.13
CA PHE A 560 21.86 -17.77 1.20
C PHE A 560 21.36 -18.01 2.63
N GLU A 561 21.94 -18.97 3.35
CA GLU A 561 21.51 -19.26 4.73
C GLU A 561 21.71 -18.07 5.69
N ARG A 562 22.82 -17.34 5.56
CA ARG A 562 23.11 -16.13 6.35
C ARG A 562 22.12 -14.99 6.13
N VAL A 563 21.56 -14.83 4.92
CA VAL A 563 20.50 -13.83 4.67
C VAL A 563 19.28 -14.06 5.58
N PHE A 564 18.97 -15.32 5.89
CA PHE A 564 17.79 -15.70 6.68
C PHE A 564 18.11 -16.12 8.13
N GLU A 565 19.38 -16.07 8.56
CA GLU A 565 19.82 -16.44 9.92
C GLU A 565 19.09 -15.64 11.02
N HIS A 566 18.75 -14.38 10.75
CA HIS A 566 17.97 -13.52 11.64
C HIS A 566 16.46 -13.88 11.71
N ILE A 567 15.97 -14.80 10.88
CA ILE A 567 14.60 -15.30 10.89
C ILE A 567 14.61 -16.79 11.24
N LYS A 568 14.54 -17.06 12.55
CA LYS A 568 14.53 -18.42 13.09
C LYS A 568 13.55 -19.34 12.35
N ASP A 569 14.00 -20.54 12.05
CA ASP A 569 13.31 -21.61 11.31
C ASP A 569 13.00 -21.30 9.82
N HIS A 570 13.35 -20.13 9.26
CA HIS A 570 12.97 -19.80 7.87
C HIS A 570 13.69 -20.68 6.82
N ILE A 571 14.99 -20.91 6.99
CA ILE A 571 15.73 -21.87 6.15
C ILE A 571 15.19 -23.30 6.28
N ALA A 572 14.84 -23.73 7.49
CA ALA A 572 14.22 -25.05 7.70
C ALA A 572 12.87 -25.16 6.96
N ARG A 573 12.06 -24.10 6.96
CA ARG A 573 10.81 -24.01 6.18
C ARG A 573 11.06 -24.04 4.67
N ILE A 574 12.04 -23.29 4.17
CA ILE A 574 12.39 -23.27 2.73
C ILE A 574 12.90 -24.66 2.28
N ARG A 575 13.77 -25.30 3.07
CA ARG A 575 14.25 -26.67 2.87
C ARG A 575 13.08 -27.67 2.83
N ALA A 576 12.16 -27.61 3.80
CA ALA A 576 10.96 -28.45 3.82
C ALA A 576 10.07 -28.21 2.58
N VAL A 577 9.82 -26.95 2.21
CA VAL A 577 8.99 -26.61 1.04
C VAL A 577 9.52 -27.20 -0.27
N PHE A 578 10.84 -27.18 -0.49
CA PHE A 578 11.43 -27.80 -1.68
C PHE A 578 11.33 -29.33 -1.70
N VAL A 579 11.42 -29.99 -0.54
CA VAL A 579 11.27 -31.45 -0.43
C VAL A 579 9.78 -31.85 -0.53
N ASP A 580 8.96 -31.36 0.38
CA ASP A 580 7.58 -31.80 0.62
C ASP A 580 6.63 -31.42 -0.53
N TYR A 581 6.84 -30.26 -1.16
CA TYR A 581 5.99 -29.74 -2.23
C TYR A 581 6.69 -29.68 -3.59
N GLY A 582 8.01 -29.48 -3.62
CA GLY A 582 8.80 -29.47 -4.86
C GLY A 582 9.21 -30.85 -5.36
N SER A 583 9.19 -31.89 -4.50
CA SER A 583 9.80 -33.20 -4.79
C SER A 583 11.28 -33.10 -5.18
N ALA A 584 11.99 -32.11 -4.63
CA ALA A 584 13.41 -31.89 -4.84
C ALA A 584 14.27 -32.69 -3.83
N GLN A 585 15.52 -32.98 -4.21
CA GLN A 585 16.50 -33.59 -3.32
C GLN A 585 17.53 -32.54 -2.88
N LEU A 586 17.58 -32.22 -1.58
CA LEU A 586 18.59 -31.30 -1.04
C LEU A 586 19.96 -31.99 -0.99
N VAL A 587 21.01 -31.32 -1.48
CA VAL A 587 22.39 -31.83 -1.49
C VAL A 587 23.37 -30.87 -0.84
N ASN A 588 24.36 -31.43 -0.13
CA ASN A 588 25.36 -30.67 0.61
C ASN A 588 26.58 -30.26 -0.26
N SER A 589 26.69 -30.76 -1.49
CA SER A 589 27.76 -30.41 -2.44
C SER A 589 27.20 -29.68 -3.67
N VAL A 590 27.98 -28.70 -4.15
CA VAL A 590 27.72 -27.95 -5.40
C VAL A 590 27.83 -28.86 -6.63
N ASP A 591 28.77 -29.80 -6.64
CA ASP A 591 29.01 -30.70 -7.77
C ASP A 591 27.82 -31.64 -8.04
N GLU A 592 27.10 -32.00 -6.97
CA GLU A 592 25.92 -32.85 -7.04
C GLU A 592 24.65 -32.10 -7.48
N ALA A 593 24.61 -30.78 -7.34
CA ALA A 593 23.40 -29.99 -7.57
C ALA A 593 23.01 -29.96 -9.06
N ASP A 594 21.72 -29.82 -9.37
CA ASP A 594 21.24 -29.28 -10.64
C ASP A 594 21.09 -27.75 -10.54
N ILE A 595 20.60 -27.28 -9.39
CA ILE A 595 20.27 -25.88 -9.09
C ILE A 595 21.06 -25.44 -7.85
N ILE A 596 21.70 -24.28 -7.92
CA ILE A 596 22.43 -23.66 -6.81
C ILE A 596 21.64 -22.42 -6.37
N LEU A 597 21.10 -22.45 -5.15
CA LEU A 597 20.38 -21.32 -4.56
C LEU A 597 21.34 -20.40 -3.80
N VAL A 598 21.59 -19.22 -4.38
CA VAL A 598 22.49 -18.17 -3.89
C VAL A 598 21.73 -16.99 -3.29
N SER A 599 22.39 -16.19 -2.44
CA SER A 599 21.84 -14.92 -1.98
C SER A 599 21.75 -13.87 -3.11
N GLU A 600 20.99 -12.80 -2.88
CA GLU A 600 20.90 -11.63 -3.78
C GLU A 600 22.20 -10.80 -3.83
N LEU A 601 23.24 -11.19 -3.11
CA LEU A 601 24.55 -10.54 -3.14
C LEU A 601 25.33 -11.04 -4.38
N LEU A 602 25.49 -10.16 -5.38
CA LEU A 602 26.19 -10.44 -6.65
C LEU A 602 27.49 -11.24 -6.47
N GLN A 603 28.31 -10.85 -5.47
CA GLN A 603 29.58 -11.52 -5.14
C GLN A 603 29.47 -13.03 -4.86
N GLU A 604 28.30 -13.56 -4.49
CA GLU A 604 28.08 -15.01 -4.34
C GLU A 604 27.65 -15.67 -5.66
N ARG A 605 26.86 -14.98 -6.49
CA ARG A 605 26.48 -15.45 -7.83
C ARG A 605 27.71 -15.64 -8.71
N ASP A 606 28.60 -14.65 -8.73
CA ASP A 606 29.83 -14.61 -9.53
C ASP A 606 30.76 -15.81 -9.24
N GLN A 607 30.69 -16.40 -8.04
CA GLN A 607 31.50 -17.57 -7.65
C GLN A 607 31.05 -18.88 -8.32
N TYR A 608 29.82 -18.94 -8.83
CA TYR A 608 29.24 -20.12 -9.47
C TYR A 608 28.91 -19.88 -10.96
N GLU A 609 29.02 -18.65 -11.45
CA GLU A 609 28.75 -18.26 -12.83
C GLU A 609 29.90 -18.74 -13.75
N GLY A 610 29.69 -19.92 -14.36
CA GLY A 610 30.73 -20.71 -15.03
C GLY A 610 30.69 -22.20 -14.67
N SER A 611 29.95 -22.58 -13.63
CA SER A 611 29.52 -23.96 -13.42
C SER A 611 28.44 -24.34 -14.44
N ASN A 612 28.39 -25.61 -14.87
CA ASN A 612 27.33 -26.15 -15.75
C ASN A 612 26.01 -26.40 -14.98
N LYS A 613 25.67 -25.53 -14.01
CA LYS A 613 24.57 -25.68 -13.05
C LYS A 613 23.68 -24.45 -13.11
N GLU A 614 22.42 -24.59 -12.72
CA GLU A 614 21.48 -23.46 -12.74
C GLU A 614 21.63 -22.62 -11.46
N VAL A 615 22.41 -21.53 -11.53
CA VAL A 615 22.59 -20.58 -10.43
C VAL A 615 21.37 -19.64 -10.37
N LYS A 616 20.66 -19.63 -9.25
CA LYS A 616 19.44 -18.83 -9.05
C LYS A 616 19.40 -18.21 -7.66
N THR A 617 18.98 -16.95 -7.56
CA THR A 617 18.41 -16.45 -6.30
C THR A 617 17.02 -17.04 -6.08
N LEU A 618 16.47 -16.90 -4.88
CA LEU A 618 15.07 -17.26 -4.62
C LEU A 618 14.10 -16.45 -5.50
N GLN A 619 14.46 -15.20 -5.83
CA GLN A 619 13.69 -14.34 -6.72
C GLN A 619 13.82 -14.76 -8.20
N ASP A 620 14.98 -15.21 -8.64
CA ASP A 620 15.13 -15.83 -9.98
C ASP A 620 14.31 -17.12 -10.07
N PHE A 621 14.32 -17.97 -9.04
CA PHE A 621 13.52 -19.19 -9.01
C PHE A 621 12.02 -18.91 -9.12
N VAL A 622 11.53 -17.94 -8.34
CA VAL A 622 10.13 -17.51 -8.38
C VAL A 622 9.79 -16.84 -9.70
N ASN A 623 10.63 -15.93 -10.22
CA ASN A 623 10.39 -15.26 -11.51
C ASN A 623 10.41 -16.25 -12.69
N THR A 624 11.33 -17.21 -12.71
CA THR A 624 11.36 -18.26 -13.75
C THR A 624 10.10 -19.12 -13.71
N SER A 625 9.48 -19.29 -12.54
CA SER A 625 8.23 -20.04 -12.36
C SER A 625 6.97 -19.21 -12.63
N ILE A 626 7.01 -17.90 -12.36
CA ILE A 626 5.90 -16.94 -12.51
C ILE A 626 5.86 -16.27 -13.90
N GLY A 627 6.95 -16.33 -14.65
CA GLY A 627 7.17 -15.50 -15.83
C GLY A 627 7.35 -14.01 -15.48
N ASP A 628 7.80 -13.22 -16.46
CA ASP A 628 8.15 -11.80 -16.28
C ASP A 628 6.94 -10.84 -16.14
N VAL A 629 5.74 -11.40 -15.91
CA VAL A 629 4.47 -10.68 -15.87
C VAL A 629 4.44 -9.67 -14.72
N THR A 630 5.00 -10.04 -13.56
CA THR A 630 5.02 -9.16 -12.37
C THR A 630 5.99 -7.99 -12.47
N ALA A 631 7.02 -8.07 -13.32
CA ALA A 631 7.92 -6.95 -13.60
C ALA A 631 7.25 -5.93 -14.52
N ASN A 632 6.63 -6.41 -15.61
CA ASN A 632 6.08 -5.53 -16.64
C ASN A 632 4.83 -4.77 -16.19
N HIS A 633 3.87 -5.42 -15.48
CA HIS A 633 2.63 -4.74 -15.12
C HIS A 633 2.77 -3.68 -14.01
N LEU A 634 3.80 -3.76 -13.16
CA LEU A 634 4.10 -2.71 -12.18
C LEU A 634 4.83 -1.51 -12.79
N LEU A 635 5.52 -1.69 -13.92
CA LEU A 635 6.16 -0.60 -14.69
C LEU A 635 5.22 0.09 -15.69
N GLN A 636 4.07 -0.50 -16.00
CA GLN A 636 3.01 0.10 -16.84
C GLN A 636 1.88 0.76 -16.02
N GLY A 637 1.95 0.70 -14.69
CA GLY A 637 0.99 1.32 -13.76
C GLY A 637 1.50 2.59 -13.05
N LEU A 638 2.63 3.15 -13.53
CA LEU A 638 3.29 4.36 -13.07
C LEU A 638 3.48 5.35 -14.24
#